data_AF-A0A2D5BPG7-F1
#
_entry.id   AF-A0A2D5BPG7-F1
#
_cell.length_a   1.000
_cell.length_b   1.000
_cell.length_c   1.000
_cell.angle_alpha   90.00
_cell.angle_beta   90.00
_cell.angle_gamma   90.00
#
_symmetry.space_group_name_H-M   'P 1'
#
loop_
_entity.id
_entity.type
_entity.pdbx_description
1 polymer ?
#
loop_
_entity_poly.entity_id
_entity_poly.type
_entity_poly.pdbx_seq_one_letter_code
_entity_poly.pdbx_strand_id
1 'polypeptide(L)'
;MNRKTFTLFAVLAALLPAQRPQAPSRAHPAQGLQLETIEWVDDEAEFLDKQRFKTSLTSKEAAVDRVAMLDAAIAQARESKKPVLWYVYKVVESTKRGRQMIRAPVLDIAMRQVVWSDPDVERIVKASFTPIRMVCDDDLCKRFDVRPLTFLEPAVIFIAPDGSALHIVRNIRTINAPWMCGVLRDVLEKAHGKLADGASFDAAMDRGEWAHALTSLMSAEKPTPNKIYQRATLLRRARDGETALEQLDNALATRQQVIDEKTKDMSPREARSFERSARRGRVPGLAPLGGGFQAERGLILVRSGRFDEAIQPLQAAADTAGPRQAEAAYLLARLRAQAGDEVGAVRRFQKIVQDHPDTVWGRRAKANVLVGIDDGRPIGAAFSGVARLQWLPDGAFKTLPIDTTWPGDRLPITDVVDRSVRFLLEQQRDDGGWNDARYAYCPDKRITPNVWVAVSSLACQALLRQKARAPESLHETIDDAIRRGEKYLLDPMHMNRGKNEDVYSDAYRLMYLAARHRASGDETRRRKLRLHMRSIVKDAESRQAETGFWAHEYGNAFCTAAMVQGLVAAKGCGVKIPQPVLDSAKTALLAARFEDGSFSYGGAARGASRGDGLKNASTRMPMAEGALLSLGASDDKRMRFAFDTFWKFYDRIEAVRRTDFHSDGQIAGFMFFHALYHTSEAISLLPAGQRGEHHERLLDHVLGYPEMDGTFMDSHEVGRSYGTAMALLVIANALDAAQ
;
A
#
# COMPACT_ATOMS: atom_id res chain seq x y z
N MET A 1 -71.80 -26.01 2.57
CA MET A 1 -70.55 -26.61 3.10
C MET A 1 -69.85 -27.31 1.94
N ASN A 2 -68.60 -27.10 1.55
CA ASN A 2 -67.53 -26.25 2.06
C ASN A 2 -66.66 -25.82 0.86
N ARG A 3 -66.54 -24.50 0.64
CA ARG A 3 -65.58 -23.87 -0.29
C ARG A 3 -64.24 -23.77 0.43
N LYS A 4 -63.16 -24.38 -0.08
CA LYS A 4 -61.74 -24.01 0.19
C LYS A 4 -60.78 -25.04 -0.45
N THR A 5 -60.55 -25.00 -1.76
CA THR A 5 -59.34 -25.63 -2.36
C THR A 5 -58.97 -25.25 -3.80
N PHE A 6 -59.49 -24.16 -4.38
CA PHE A 6 -59.18 -23.79 -5.77
C PHE A 6 -58.82 -22.30 -5.92
N THR A 7 -57.83 -21.82 -5.15
CA THR A 7 -57.18 -20.53 -5.43
C THR A 7 -55.81 -20.44 -4.74
N LEU A 8 -54.82 -21.24 -5.18
CA LEU A 8 -53.43 -21.04 -4.71
C LEU A 8 -52.33 -21.50 -5.68
N PHE A 9 -52.61 -21.59 -6.98
CA PHE A 9 -51.59 -21.97 -7.99
C PHE A 9 -51.38 -20.96 -9.12
N ALA A 10 -52.06 -19.80 -9.12
CA ALA A 10 -52.00 -18.83 -10.21
C ALA A 10 -51.44 -17.44 -9.85
N VAL A 11 -50.92 -17.22 -8.63
CA VAL A 11 -50.39 -15.90 -8.20
C VAL A 11 -48.91 -15.92 -7.80
N LEU A 12 -48.25 -17.09 -7.75
CA LEU A 12 -46.80 -17.17 -7.43
C LEU A 12 -45.85 -17.06 -8.64
N ALA A 13 -46.35 -16.92 -9.87
CA ALA A 13 -45.53 -16.82 -11.08
C ALA A 13 -45.28 -15.37 -11.58
N ALA A 14 -45.81 -14.35 -10.89
CA ALA A 14 -45.76 -12.95 -11.34
C ALA A 14 -44.82 -12.03 -10.53
N LEU A 15 -43.95 -12.58 -9.67
CA LEU A 15 -42.94 -11.83 -8.90
C LEU A 15 -41.51 -12.33 -9.14
N LEU A 16 -41.25 -13.04 -10.24
CA LEU A 16 -39.88 -13.17 -10.72
C LEU A 16 -39.50 -11.83 -11.36
N PRO A 17 -38.51 -11.09 -10.84
CA PRO A 17 -38.03 -9.90 -11.53
C PRO A 17 -37.64 -10.33 -12.93
N ALA A 18 -38.24 -9.72 -13.95
CA ALA A 18 -37.83 -9.90 -15.33
C ALA A 18 -36.30 -9.80 -15.36
N GLN A 19 -35.62 -10.90 -15.70
CA GLN A 19 -34.17 -10.90 -15.86
C GLN A 19 -33.86 -9.82 -16.89
N ARG A 20 -33.39 -8.65 -16.41
CA ARG A 20 -32.90 -7.61 -17.30
C ARG A 20 -31.90 -8.30 -18.22
N PRO A 21 -31.99 -8.15 -19.55
CA PRO A 21 -31.01 -8.70 -20.45
C PRO A 21 -29.64 -8.27 -19.95
N GLN A 22 -28.81 -9.26 -19.61
CA GLN A 22 -27.49 -9.04 -19.04
C GLN A 22 -26.72 -8.28 -20.13
N ALA A 23 -26.44 -6.99 -19.89
CA ALA A 23 -25.66 -6.20 -20.83
C ALA A 23 -24.38 -6.98 -21.16
N PRO A 24 -23.93 -7.02 -22.42
CA PRO A 24 -22.75 -7.76 -22.80
C PRO A 24 -21.60 -7.39 -21.86
N SER A 25 -21.03 -8.40 -21.21
CA SER A 25 -19.95 -8.23 -20.24
C SER A 25 -18.79 -7.49 -20.90
N ARG A 26 -18.64 -6.19 -20.63
CA ARG A 26 -17.46 -5.45 -21.06
C ARG A 26 -16.24 -6.10 -20.41
N ALA A 27 -15.24 -6.40 -21.23
CA ALA A 27 -13.92 -6.85 -20.79
C ALA A 27 -13.39 -5.94 -19.68
N HIS A 28 -12.72 -6.51 -18.70
CA HIS A 28 -12.17 -5.70 -17.62
C HIS A 28 -11.07 -4.79 -18.15
N PRO A 29 -10.98 -3.53 -17.68
CA PRO A 29 -10.02 -2.56 -18.22
C PRO A 29 -8.55 -3.00 -18.16
N ALA A 30 -8.22 -3.92 -17.24
CA ALA A 30 -6.89 -4.50 -17.10
C ALA A 30 -6.55 -5.65 -18.07
N GLN A 31 -7.55 -6.21 -18.77
CA GLN A 31 -7.33 -7.33 -19.69
C GLN A 31 -6.43 -6.88 -20.85
N GLY A 32 -5.41 -7.69 -21.15
CA GLY A 32 -4.47 -7.41 -22.25
C GLY A 32 -3.55 -6.21 -22.02
N LEU A 33 -3.42 -5.69 -20.80
CA LEU A 33 -2.39 -4.69 -20.51
C LEU A 33 -1.01 -5.31 -20.67
N GLN A 34 -0.20 -4.71 -21.53
CA GLN A 34 1.23 -4.95 -21.64
C GLN A 34 1.93 -3.69 -21.12
N LEU A 35 2.49 -3.73 -19.90
CA LEU A 35 3.08 -2.52 -19.28
C LEU A 35 4.61 -2.50 -19.48
N GLU A 36 5.21 -3.67 -19.41
CA GLU A 36 6.61 -4.01 -19.55
C GLU A 36 6.97 -4.47 -20.96
N THR A 37 8.27 -4.59 -21.23
CA THR A 37 8.84 -5.12 -22.47
C THR A 37 9.53 -6.47 -22.27
N ILE A 38 9.48 -7.04 -21.07
CA ILE A 38 10.00 -8.38 -20.76
C ILE A 38 9.17 -9.42 -21.53
N GLU A 39 9.85 -10.34 -22.21
CA GLU A 39 9.23 -11.45 -22.94
C GLU A 39 9.02 -12.61 -21.96
N TRP A 40 7.88 -12.61 -21.27
CA TRP A 40 7.52 -13.64 -20.31
C TRP A 40 7.08 -14.93 -21.01
N VAL A 41 7.55 -16.08 -20.52
CA VAL A 41 6.79 -17.32 -20.65
C VAL A 41 5.61 -17.23 -19.69
N ASP A 42 4.38 -17.24 -20.21
CA ASP A 42 3.16 -17.01 -19.42
C ASP A 42 2.18 -18.19 -19.54
N ASP A 43 1.43 -18.46 -18.47
CA ASP A 43 0.44 -19.56 -18.42
C ASP A 43 -0.94 -19.16 -18.95
N GLU A 44 -1.07 -17.92 -19.46
CA GLU A 44 -2.28 -17.29 -20.00
C GLU A 44 -3.46 -17.28 -19.01
N ALA A 45 -3.23 -17.56 -17.73
CA ALA A 45 -4.30 -17.56 -16.76
C ALA A 45 -4.73 -16.11 -16.51
N GLU A 46 -6.02 -15.87 -16.73
CA GLU A 46 -6.58 -14.56 -16.49
C GLU A 46 -6.94 -14.42 -15.01
N PHE A 47 -7.10 -13.19 -14.55
CA PHE A 47 -7.48 -12.92 -13.17
C PHE A 47 -8.99 -12.84 -12.94
N LEU A 48 -9.78 -12.81 -14.00
CA LEU A 48 -11.18 -12.42 -13.94
C LEU A 48 -12.10 -13.44 -14.60
N ASP A 49 -13.29 -13.59 -14.04
CA ASP A 49 -14.44 -14.25 -14.65
C ASP A 49 -15.59 -13.25 -14.65
N LYS A 50 -16.00 -12.81 -15.86
CA LYS A 50 -17.19 -11.95 -16.07
C LYS A 50 -17.27 -10.79 -15.06
N GLN A 51 -16.16 -10.07 -14.91
CA GLN A 51 -15.94 -8.89 -14.05
C GLN A 51 -15.64 -9.14 -12.56
N ARG A 52 -15.57 -10.38 -12.08
CA ARG A 52 -15.16 -10.67 -10.69
C ARG A 52 -13.75 -11.22 -10.62
N PHE A 53 -13.01 -10.86 -9.57
CA PHE A 53 -11.75 -11.51 -9.24
C PHE A 53 -11.94 -13.01 -9.03
N LYS A 54 -11.20 -13.80 -9.81
CA LYS A 54 -11.20 -15.25 -9.68
C LYS A 54 -10.43 -15.64 -8.43
N THR A 55 -11.05 -16.51 -7.64
CA THR A 55 -10.37 -17.18 -6.53
C THR A 55 -9.79 -18.52 -6.99
N SER A 56 -10.38 -19.17 -7.99
CA SER A 56 -9.92 -20.45 -8.55
C SER A 56 -9.61 -20.37 -10.04
N LEU A 57 -8.81 -21.32 -10.53
CA LEU A 57 -8.60 -21.54 -11.96
C LEU A 57 -9.86 -22.09 -12.63
N THR A 58 -10.08 -21.71 -13.90
CA THR A 58 -11.06 -22.37 -14.76
C THR A 58 -10.57 -23.76 -15.17
N SER A 59 -11.46 -24.63 -15.68
CA SER A 59 -11.05 -25.96 -16.16
C SER A 59 -9.97 -25.91 -17.24
N LYS A 60 -10.00 -24.89 -18.12
CA LYS A 60 -8.97 -24.66 -19.15
C LYS A 60 -7.63 -24.31 -18.50
N GLU A 61 -7.63 -23.39 -17.54
CA GLU A 61 -6.41 -22.92 -16.86
C GLU A 61 -5.82 -23.99 -15.93
N ALA A 62 -6.66 -24.82 -15.32
CA ALA A 62 -6.25 -25.95 -14.49
C ALA A 62 -5.64 -27.09 -15.32
N ALA A 63 -5.92 -27.16 -16.62
CA ALA A 63 -5.33 -28.15 -17.53
C ALA A 63 -3.93 -27.75 -18.05
N VAL A 64 -3.46 -26.52 -17.76
CA VAL A 64 -2.11 -26.07 -18.13
C VAL A 64 -1.10 -26.78 -17.23
N ASP A 65 -0.17 -27.52 -17.84
CA ASP A 65 0.93 -28.20 -17.14
C ASP A 65 2.05 -27.22 -16.79
N ARG A 66 1.87 -26.53 -15.65
CA ARG A 66 2.82 -25.53 -15.17
C ARG A 66 4.14 -26.14 -14.68
N VAL A 67 4.13 -27.41 -14.31
CA VAL A 67 5.36 -28.14 -13.95
C VAL A 67 6.22 -28.31 -15.19
N ALA A 68 5.65 -28.77 -16.29
CA ALA A 68 6.36 -28.90 -17.56
C ALA A 68 6.84 -27.55 -18.10
N MET A 69 6.04 -26.48 -17.97
CA MET A 69 6.46 -25.12 -18.33
C MET A 69 7.69 -24.67 -17.53
N LEU A 70 7.70 -24.93 -16.21
CA LEU A 70 8.85 -24.59 -15.37
C LEU A 70 10.08 -25.43 -15.72
N ASP A 71 9.90 -26.73 -15.97
CA ASP A 71 11.01 -27.61 -16.35
C ASP A 71 11.62 -27.22 -17.70
N ALA A 72 10.81 -26.75 -18.65
CA ALA A 72 11.29 -26.16 -19.90
C ALA A 72 12.11 -24.88 -19.66
N ALA A 73 11.65 -23.99 -18.78
CA ALA A 73 12.41 -22.80 -18.40
C ALA A 73 13.73 -23.15 -17.71
N ILE A 74 13.75 -24.18 -16.85
CA ILE A 74 14.96 -24.70 -16.21
C ILE A 74 15.92 -25.29 -17.26
N ALA A 75 15.42 -26.02 -18.25
CA ALA A 75 16.24 -26.55 -19.34
C ALA A 75 16.89 -25.42 -20.16
N GLN A 76 16.13 -24.38 -20.51
CA GLN A 76 16.65 -23.19 -21.19
C GLN A 76 17.67 -22.43 -20.31
N ALA A 77 17.42 -22.35 -19.01
CA ALA A 77 18.36 -21.78 -18.03
C ALA A 77 19.69 -22.53 -17.99
N ARG A 78 19.69 -23.87 -18.11
CA ARG A 78 20.93 -24.69 -18.23
C ARG A 78 21.72 -24.35 -19.49
N GLU A 79 21.04 -24.25 -20.63
CA GLU A 79 21.69 -23.95 -21.92
C GLU A 79 22.30 -22.55 -21.92
N SER A 80 21.53 -21.56 -21.46
CA SER A 80 21.95 -20.15 -21.43
C SER A 80 22.83 -19.77 -20.24
N LYS A 81 22.98 -20.68 -19.26
CA LYS A 81 23.63 -20.46 -17.96
C LYS A 81 23.05 -19.28 -17.17
N LYS A 82 21.75 -19.01 -17.36
CA LYS A 82 21.01 -17.96 -16.64
C LYS A 82 20.10 -18.61 -15.60
N PRO A 83 19.96 -18.08 -14.37
CA PRO A 83 18.92 -18.52 -13.46
C PRO A 83 17.52 -18.23 -14.03
N VAL A 84 16.52 -19.01 -13.60
CA VAL A 84 15.11 -18.71 -13.88
C VAL A 84 14.63 -17.66 -12.88
N LEU A 85 13.95 -16.63 -13.38
CA LEU A 85 13.17 -15.69 -12.58
C LEU A 85 11.70 -16.05 -12.75
N TRP A 86 11.10 -16.63 -11.72
CA TRP A 86 9.68 -16.93 -11.70
C TRP A 86 8.91 -15.89 -10.90
N TYR A 87 8.15 -15.06 -11.59
CA TYR A 87 7.21 -14.13 -10.99
C TYR A 87 5.85 -14.82 -10.72
N VAL A 88 5.57 -15.06 -9.45
CA VAL A 88 4.33 -15.66 -8.95
C VAL A 88 3.32 -14.56 -8.67
N TYR A 89 2.41 -14.36 -9.62
CA TYR A 89 1.40 -13.32 -9.50
C TYR A 89 0.13 -13.79 -8.75
N LYS A 90 -0.04 -15.11 -8.59
CA LYS A 90 -1.17 -15.73 -7.88
C LYS A 90 -0.76 -17.09 -7.33
N VAL A 91 -1.28 -17.44 -6.15
CA VAL A 91 -1.19 -18.80 -5.60
C VAL A 91 -2.59 -19.41 -5.59
N VAL A 92 -2.76 -20.59 -6.19
CA VAL A 92 -4.03 -21.33 -6.21
C VAL A 92 -3.78 -22.77 -5.83
N GLU A 93 -3.98 -23.07 -4.54
CA GLU A 93 -3.85 -24.41 -4.00
C GLU A 93 -5.17 -24.92 -3.39
N SER A 94 -5.24 -26.22 -3.15
CA SER A 94 -6.45 -26.96 -2.78
C SER A 94 -7.11 -26.52 -1.48
N THR A 95 -6.35 -26.04 -0.49
CA THR A 95 -6.84 -25.72 0.86
C THR A 95 -7.54 -24.36 0.95
N LYS A 96 -6.96 -23.30 0.37
CA LYS A 96 -7.48 -21.92 0.38
C LYS A 96 -8.08 -21.51 -0.95
N ARG A 97 -7.78 -22.22 -2.04
CA ARG A 97 -8.33 -21.98 -3.39
C ARG A 97 -8.21 -20.50 -3.77
N GLY A 98 -7.00 -19.96 -3.62
CA GLY A 98 -6.65 -18.58 -3.96
C GLY A 98 -7.35 -17.47 -3.16
N ARG A 99 -8.07 -17.79 -2.07
CA ARG A 99 -8.80 -16.80 -1.25
C ARG A 99 -7.92 -15.98 -0.31
N GLN A 100 -6.64 -16.32 -0.19
CA GLN A 100 -5.71 -15.60 0.69
C GLN A 100 -5.45 -14.16 0.22
N MET A 101 -5.47 -13.92 -1.10
CA MET A 101 -5.27 -12.60 -1.72
C MET A 101 -6.28 -12.41 -2.86
N ILE A 102 -7.51 -12.02 -2.54
CA ILE A 102 -8.57 -11.86 -3.55
C ILE A 102 -8.19 -10.81 -4.59
N ARG A 103 -7.43 -9.77 -4.17
CA ARG A 103 -7.02 -8.66 -5.02
C ARG A 103 -5.57 -8.72 -5.49
N ALA A 104 -4.99 -9.92 -5.53
CA ALA A 104 -3.73 -10.19 -6.23
C ALA A 104 -3.59 -9.48 -7.60
N PRO A 105 -4.65 -9.30 -8.43
CA PRO A 105 -4.51 -8.62 -9.72
C PRO A 105 -4.16 -7.13 -9.60
N VAL A 106 -4.60 -6.46 -8.53
CA VAL A 106 -4.25 -5.05 -8.28
C VAL A 106 -2.75 -4.94 -8.00
N LEU A 107 -2.23 -5.86 -7.17
CA LEU A 107 -0.80 -5.93 -6.88
C LEU A 107 0.01 -6.36 -8.10
N ASP A 108 -0.52 -7.25 -8.94
CA ASP A 108 0.12 -7.64 -10.21
C ASP A 108 0.26 -6.46 -11.16
N ILE A 109 -0.82 -5.69 -11.37
CA ILE A 109 -0.78 -4.46 -12.17
C ILE A 109 0.26 -3.51 -11.60
N ALA A 110 0.31 -3.34 -10.28
CA ALA A 110 1.29 -2.47 -9.65
C ALA A 110 2.73 -2.96 -9.83
N MET A 111 3.00 -4.27 -9.69
CA MET A 111 4.31 -4.86 -9.96
C MET A 111 4.73 -4.67 -11.42
N ARG A 112 3.82 -4.94 -12.36
CA ARG A 112 4.07 -4.77 -13.79
C ARG A 112 4.32 -3.32 -14.18
N GLN A 113 3.56 -2.39 -13.61
CA GLN A 113 3.66 -0.95 -13.89
C GLN A 113 4.84 -0.26 -13.19
N VAL A 114 5.37 -0.82 -12.10
CA VAL A 114 6.40 -0.14 -11.30
C VAL A 114 7.74 -0.83 -11.40
N VAL A 115 7.76 -2.16 -11.23
CA VAL A 115 8.97 -2.96 -11.18
C VAL A 115 9.31 -3.50 -12.56
N TRP A 116 8.42 -4.29 -13.15
CA TRP A 116 8.74 -4.99 -14.40
C TRP A 116 8.82 -4.08 -15.62
N SER A 117 8.24 -2.87 -15.56
CA SER A 117 8.38 -1.84 -16.58
C SER A 117 9.46 -0.79 -16.27
N ASP A 118 10.26 -0.98 -15.21
CA ASP A 118 11.38 -0.09 -14.91
C ASP A 118 12.55 -0.42 -15.85
N PRO A 119 13.14 0.55 -16.56
CA PRO A 119 14.18 0.27 -17.55
C PRO A 119 15.42 -0.46 -16.99
N ASP A 120 15.79 -0.20 -15.73
CA ASP A 120 16.96 -0.85 -15.13
C ASP A 120 16.63 -2.31 -14.74
N VAL A 121 15.41 -2.56 -14.24
CA VAL A 121 14.91 -3.93 -14.00
C VAL A 121 14.80 -4.71 -15.31
N GLU A 122 14.18 -4.14 -16.34
CA GLU A 122 14.01 -4.80 -17.64
C GLU A 122 15.36 -5.21 -18.24
N ARG A 123 16.37 -4.34 -18.16
CA ARG A 123 17.72 -4.63 -18.62
C ARG A 123 18.29 -5.87 -17.92
N ILE A 124 18.26 -5.87 -16.59
CA ILE A 124 18.81 -6.98 -15.79
C ILE A 124 18.07 -8.28 -16.10
N VAL A 125 16.74 -8.26 -16.12
CA VAL A 125 15.93 -9.47 -16.37
C VAL A 125 16.20 -10.05 -17.75
N LYS A 126 16.21 -9.22 -18.80
CA LYS A 126 16.44 -9.68 -20.18
C LYS A 126 17.86 -10.22 -20.39
N ALA A 127 18.85 -9.56 -19.79
CA ALA A 127 20.24 -9.95 -19.97
C ALA A 127 20.60 -11.20 -19.16
N SER A 128 20.08 -11.33 -17.94
CA SER A 128 20.66 -12.23 -16.93
C SER A 128 19.71 -13.32 -16.42
N PHE A 129 18.45 -13.36 -16.85
CA PHE A 129 17.47 -14.36 -16.39
C PHE A 129 16.70 -15.02 -17.54
N THR A 130 16.14 -16.20 -17.26
CA THR A 130 15.04 -16.79 -18.04
C THR A 130 13.72 -16.43 -17.33
N PRO A 131 12.93 -15.45 -17.84
CA PRO A 131 11.74 -14.96 -17.15
C PRO A 131 10.50 -15.82 -17.40
N ILE A 132 9.82 -16.23 -16.33
CA ILE A 132 8.53 -16.92 -16.35
C ILE A 132 7.54 -16.22 -15.42
N ARG A 133 6.30 -16.03 -15.89
CA ARG A 133 5.20 -15.41 -15.14
C ARG A 133 4.02 -16.36 -15.15
N MET A 134 3.73 -17.00 -14.01
CA MET A 134 2.64 -17.98 -13.96
C MET A 134 2.10 -18.16 -12.54
N VAL A 135 0.90 -18.73 -12.43
CA VAL A 135 0.29 -19.13 -11.16
C VAL A 135 1.14 -20.22 -10.47
N CYS A 136 1.25 -20.16 -9.15
CA CYS A 136 1.74 -21.27 -8.35
C CYS A 136 0.55 -22.15 -7.94
N ASP A 137 0.39 -23.29 -8.61
CA ASP A 137 -0.68 -24.25 -8.34
C ASP A 137 -0.27 -25.30 -7.28
N ASP A 138 -1.14 -26.29 -7.02
CA ASP A 138 -0.91 -27.32 -6.00
C ASP A 138 0.40 -28.08 -6.17
N ASP A 139 0.77 -28.42 -7.41
CA ASP A 139 1.94 -29.27 -7.66
C ASP A 139 3.23 -28.46 -7.53
N LEU A 140 3.22 -27.21 -7.99
CA LEU A 140 4.32 -26.29 -7.75
C LEU A 140 4.43 -25.90 -6.26
N CYS A 141 3.30 -25.76 -5.55
CA CYS A 141 3.32 -25.52 -4.11
C CYS A 141 4.01 -26.67 -3.36
N LYS A 142 3.72 -27.93 -3.73
CA LYS A 142 4.41 -29.10 -3.15
C LYS A 142 5.90 -29.11 -3.50
N ARG A 143 6.26 -28.80 -4.75
CA ARG A 143 7.65 -28.82 -5.24
C ARG A 143 8.56 -27.84 -4.47
N PHE A 144 8.05 -26.66 -4.13
CA PHE A 144 8.83 -25.60 -3.48
C PHE A 144 8.49 -25.40 -1.99
N ASP A 145 7.72 -26.32 -1.38
CA ASP A 145 7.18 -26.20 -0.02
C ASP A 145 6.53 -24.84 0.28
N VAL A 146 5.78 -24.34 -0.70
CA VAL A 146 5.03 -23.10 -0.58
C VAL A 146 3.74 -23.38 0.18
N ARG A 147 3.58 -22.76 1.36
CA ARG A 147 2.39 -22.90 2.20
C ARG A 147 1.55 -21.62 2.21
N PRO A 148 0.22 -21.72 2.05
CA PRO A 148 -0.68 -20.57 2.23
C PRO A 148 -0.44 -19.86 3.55
N LEU A 149 -0.70 -18.54 3.58
CA LEU A 149 -0.47 -17.63 4.73
C LEU A 149 1.01 -17.36 5.06
N THR A 150 1.91 -18.32 4.82
CA THR A 150 3.35 -18.09 4.99
C THR A 150 4.01 -17.54 3.73
N PHE A 151 3.42 -17.82 2.57
CA PHE A 151 3.81 -17.30 1.27
C PHE A 151 2.57 -16.69 0.63
N LEU A 152 2.62 -15.38 0.37
CA LEU A 152 1.57 -14.64 -0.29
C LEU A 152 2.09 -13.98 -1.55
N GLU A 153 1.25 -13.99 -2.56
CA GLU A 153 1.44 -13.25 -3.79
C GLU A 153 1.29 -11.71 -3.58
N PRO A 154 1.94 -10.88 -4.42
CA PRO A 154 2.94 -11.26 -5.41
C PRO A 154 4.24 -11.72 -4.76
N ALA A 155 4.91 -12.66 -5.43
CA ALA A 155 6.18 -13.22 -5.00
C ALA A 155 7.09 -13.49 -6.20
N VAL A 156 8.38 -13.66 -5.94
CA VAL A 156 9.41 -14.01 -6.93
C VAL A 156 10.23 -15.18 -6.41
N ILE A 157 10.36 -16.23 -7.22
CA ILE A 157 11.18 -17.40 -6.94
C ILE A 157 12.32 -17.42 -7.96
N PHE A 158 13.55 -17.44 -7.48
CA PHE A 158 14.75 -17.57 -8.30
C PHE A 158 15.23 -19.01 -8.26
N ILE A 159 15.45 -19.62 -9.42
CA ILE A 159 15.78 -21.04 -9.53
C ILE A 159 17.10 -21.17 -10.28
N ALA A 160 18.02 -21.97 -9.74
CA ALA A 160 19.29 -22.25 -10.37
C ALA A 160 19.11 -23.12 -11.62
N PRO A 161 20.10 -23.13 -12.53
CA PRO A 161 20.06 -24.03 -13.68
C PRO A 161 19.89 -25.51 -13.30
N ASP A 162 20.33 -25.96 -12.13
CA ASP A 162 20.09 -27.35 -11.69
C ASP A 162 18.63 -27.65 -11.30
N GLY A 163 17.80 -26.64 -11.11
CA GLY A 163 16.40 -26.73 -10.70
C GLY A 163 16.16 -26.49 -9.21
N SER A 164 17.20 -26.21 -8.42
CA SER A 164 17.08 -25.85 -7.00
C SER A 164 16.67 -24.38 -6.79
N ALA A 165 15.95 -24.09 -5.72
CA ALA A 165 15.59 -22.70 -5.38
C ALA A 165 16.82 -21.94 -4.89
N LEU A 166 17.25 -20.92 -5.65
CA LEU A 166 18.33 -20.00 -5.25
C LEU A 166 17.87 -19.05 -4.17
N HIS A 167 16.70 -18.44 -4.34
CA HIS A 167 16.17 -17.43 -3.43
C HIS A 167 14.67 -17.24 -3.62
N ILE A 168 13.96 -16.83 -2.56
CA ILE A 168 12.52 -16.56 -2.60
C ILE A 168 12.24 -15.21 -1.95
N VAL A 169 11.53 -14.35 -2.67
CA VAL A 169 10.99 -13.09 -2.16
C VAL A 169 9.47 -13.19 -2.17
N ARG A 170 8.86 -13.29 -1.00
CA ARG A 170 7.42 -13.47 -0.80
C ARG A 170 6.79 -12.22 -0.21
N ASN A 171 5.45 -12.14 -0.17
CA ASN A 171 4.72 -11.09 0.52
C ASN A 171 5.16 -9.68 0.08
N ILE A 172 5.31 -9.44 -1.22
CA ILE A 172 5.76 -8.14 -1.73
C ILE A 172 4.58 -7.17 -1.65
N ARG A 173 4.62 -6.25 -0.68
CA ARG A 173 3.54 -5.26 -0.46
C ARG A 173 4.03 -3.82 -0.55
N THR A 174 5.33 -3.60 -0.35
CA THR A 174 6.00 -2.35 -0.74
C THR A 174 6.59 -2.53 -2.14
N ILE A 175 6.26 -1.65 -3.08
CA ILE A 175 6.71 -1.78 -4.46
C ILE A 175 7.72 -0.67 -4.77
N ASN A 176 8.97 -1.08 -5.03
CA ASN A 176 10.08 -0.16 -5.33
C ASN A 176 11.04 -0.82 -6.33
N ALA A 177 11.17 -0.24 -7.53
CA ALA A 177 12.04 -0.79 -8.57
C ALA A 177 13.54 -0.76 -8.22
N PRO A 178 14.11 0.34 -7.67
CA PRO A 178 15.51 0.32 -7.21
C PRO A 178 15.83 -0.79 -6.20
N TRP A 179 14.91 -1.08 -5.27
CA TRP A 179 15.04 -2.22 -4.37
C TRP A 179 15.05 -3.56 -5.11
N MET A 180 14.15 -3.77 -6.07
CA MET A 180 14.17 -4.99 -6.89
C MET A 180 15.47 -5.12 -7.69
N CYS A 181 16.04 -4.04 -8.22
CA CYS A 181 17.37 -4.08 -8.85
C CYS A 181 18.44 -4.62 -7.89
N GLY A 182 18.41 -4.20 -6.62
CA GLY A 182 19.29 -4.72 -5.57
C GLY A 182 19.10 -6.21 -5.33
N VAL A 183 17.85 -6.67 -5.22
CA VAL A 183 17.50 -8.10 -5.09
C VAL A 183 18.05 -8.90 -6.29
N LEU A 184 17.80 -8.44 -7.52
CA LEU A 184 18.25 -9.14 -8.73
C LEU A 184 19.78 -9.24 -8.79
N ARG A 185 20.49 -8.15 -8.47
CA ARG A 185 21.95 -8.12 -8.39
C ARG A 185 22.46 -9.14 -7.37
N ASP A 186 21.92 -9.13 -6.16
CA ASP A 186 22.38 -9.99 -5.06
C ASP A 186 22.11 -11.47 -5.34
N VAL A 187 21.01 -11.78 -6.03
CA VAL A 187 20.73 -13.14 -6.52
C VAL A 187 21.72 -13.57 -7.61
N LEU A 188 22.08 -12.67 -8.54
CA LEU A 188 23.09 -12.97 -9.56
C LEU A 188 24.48 -13.16 -8.95
N GLU A 189 24.84 -12.36 -7.94
CA GLU A 189 26.07 -12.57 -7.17
C GLU A 189 26.05 -13.94 -6.46
N LYS A 190 24.93 -14.33 -5.86
CA LYS A 190 24.77 -15.66 -5.25
C LYS A 190 24.89 -16.79 -6.28
N ALA A 191 24.34 -16.59 -7.49
CA ALA A 191 24.31 -17.61 -8.54
C ALA A 191 25.66 -17.77 -9.27
N HIS A 192 26.41 -16.68 -9.44
CA HIS A 192 27.57 -16.62 -10.33
C HIS A 192 28.85 -16.09 -9.68
N GLY A 193 28.81 -15.73 -8.39
CA GLY A 193 29.87 -14.97 -7.73
C GLY A 193 29.88 -13.51 -8.20
N LYS A 194 30.79 -12.71 -7.63
CA LYS A 194 31.01 -11.32 -8.03
C LYS A 194 31.54 -11.23 -9.47
N LEU A 195 31.28 -10.13 -10.16
CA LEU A 195 31.99 -9.86 -11.40
C LEU A 195 33.49 -9.77 -11.16
N ALA A 196 34.26 -10.28 -12.12
CA ALA A 196 35.71 -10.15 -12.10
C ALA A 196 36.13 -8.69 -12.28
N ASP A 197 37.25 -8.32 -11.67
CA ASP A 197 37.90 -7.03 -11.89
C ASP A 197 38.14 -6.81 -13.39
N GLY A 198 37.78 -5.63 -13.89
CA GLY A 198 37.88 -5.31 -15.31
C GLY A 198 36.74 -5.83 -16.21
N ALA A 199 35.67 -6.41 -15.65
CA ALA A 199 34.47 -6.71 -16.42
C ALA A 199 33.95 -5.48 -17.19
N SER A 200 33.41 -5.72 -18.39
CA SER A 200 32.97 -4.64 -19.28
C SER A 200 31.83 -3.82 -18.65
N PHE A 201 31.71 -2.58 -19.10
CA PHE A 201 30.62 -1.69 -18.69
C PHE A 201 29.24 -2.35 -18.87
N ASP A 202 29.00 -2.99 -20.02
CA ASP A 202 27.73 -3.63 -20.30
C ASP A 202 27.49 -4.86 -19.43
N ALA A 203 28.51 -5.69 -19.17
CA ALA A 203 28.37 -6.83 -18.27
C ALA A 203 28.00 -6.39 -16.84
N ALA A 204 28.60 -5.29 -16.36
CA ALA A 204 28.25 -4.71 -15.07
C ALA A 204 26.82 -4.15 -15.04
N MET A 205 26.41 -3.45 -16.09
CA MET A 205 25.05 -2.93 -16.20
C MET A 205 23.99 -4.03 -16.31
N ASP A 206 24.28 -5.12 -17.03
CA ASP A 206 23.40 -6.27 -17.23
C ASP A 206 23.19 -7.08 -15.94
N ARG A 207 24.09 -6.93 -14.96
CA ARG A 207 24.01 -7.55 -13.63
C ARG A 207 23.59 -6.61 -12.51
N GLY A 208 23.36 -5.33 -12.81
CA GLY A 208 23.04 -4.35 -11.78
C GLY A 208 24.21 -3.93 -10.89
N GLU A 209 25.45 -4.20 -11.30
CA GLU A 209 26.67 -3.90 -10.55
C GLU A 209 27.16 -2.47 -10.84
N TRP A 210 26.35 -1.49 -10.43
CA TRP A 210 26.53 -0.07 -10.77
C TRP A 210 27.88 0.50 -10.36
N ALA A 211 28.43 0.07 -9.22
CA ALA A 211 29.74 0.50 -8.74
C ALA A 211 30.86 0.03 -9.67
N HIS A 212 30.78 -1.21 -10.17
CA HIS A 212 31.74 -1.74 -11.15
C HIS A 212 31.68 -0.98 -12.47
N ALA A 213 30.46 -0.72 -12.96
CA ALA A 213 30.25 0.10 -14.15
C ALA A 213 30.80 1.53 -13.97
N LEU A 214 30.70 2.10 -12.77
CA LEU A 214 31.20 3.44 -12.45
C LEU A 214 32.72 3.49 -12.47
N THR A 215 33.40 2.51 -11.87
CA THR A 215 34.87 2.38 -11.90
C THR A 215 35.39 2.35 -13.33
N SER A 216 34.75 1.59 -14.22
CA SER A 216 35.10 1.51 -15.64
C SER A 216 34.96 2.85 -16.39
N LEU A 217 34.12 3.77 -15.91
CA LEU A 217 34.01 5.13 -16.46
C LEU A 217 34.99 6.13 -15.84
N MET A 218 35.50 5.87 -14.64
CA MET A 218 36.40 6.79 -13.92
C MET A 218 37.82 6.82 -14.49
N SER A 219 38.27 5.75 -15.16
CA SER A 219 39.62 5.60 -15.71
C SER A 219 39.99 6.52 -16.89
N ALA A 220 39.07 7.36 -17.38
CA ALA A 220 39.34 8.27 -18.50
C ALA A 220 39.97 9.60 -18.04
N GLU A 221 41.18 9.92 -18.52
CA GLU A 221 41.92 11.16 -18.19
C GLU A 221 41.16 12.46 -18.52
N LYS A 222 40.33 12.46 -19.57
CA LYS A 222 39.47 13.60 -19.95
C LYS A 222 38.08 13.09 -20.34
N PRO A 223 37.12 12.99 -19.40
CA PRO A 223 35.81 12.46 -19.71
C PRO A 223 35.03 13.45 -20.59
N THR A 224 34.41 12.93 -21.65
CA THR A 224 33.46 13.73 -22.45
C THR A 224 32.23 14.07 -21.61
N PRO A 225 31.45 15.13 -21.96
CA PRO A 225 30.20 15.44 -21.26
C PRO A 225 29.25 14.24 -21.13
N ASN A 226 29.22 13.36 -22.14
CA ASN A 226 28.42 12.14 -22.10
C ASN A 226 28.92 11.12 -21.07
N LYS A 227 30.24 10.95 -20.93
CA LYS A 227 30.80 10.08 -19.88
C LYS A 227 30.49 10.63 -18.49
N ILE A 228 30.58 11.94 -18.29
CA ILE A 228 30.21 12.57 -17.01
C ILE A 228 28.71 12.38 -16.72
N TYR A 229 27.84 12.57 -17.72
CA TYR A 229 26.40 12.25 -17.62
C TYR A 229 26.16 10.78 -17.24
N GLN A 230 26.86 9.84 -17.87
CA GLN A 230 26.76 8.42 -17.53
C GLN A 230 27.18 8.16 -16.07
N ARG A 231 28.26 8.79 -15.59
CA ARG A 231 28.67 8.73 -14.17
C ARG A 231 27.53 9.20 -13.25
N ALA A 232 26.91 10.34 -13.54
CA ALA A 232 25.76 10.82 -12.78
C ALA A 232 24.61 9.80 -12.73
N THR A 233 24.30 9.16 -13.87
CA THR A 233 23.22 8.16 -13.92
C THR A 233 23.53 6.90 -13.11
N LEU A 234 24.81 6.52 -12.99
CA LEU A 234 25.24 5.40 -12.16
C LEU A 234 25.24 5.75 -10.68
N LEU A 235 25.67 6.96 -10.33
CA LEU A 235 25.60 7.48 -8.96
C LEU A 235 24.15 7.52 -8.47
N ARG A 236 23.20 7.96 -9.31
CA ARG A 236 21.76 7.84 -9.02
C ARG A 236 21.35 6.39 -8.74
N ARG A 237 21.79 5.43 -9.56
CA ARG A 237 21.47 4.00 -9.34
C ARG A 237 22.12 3.44 -8.08
N ALA A 238 23.31 3.94 -7.73
CA ALA A 238 23.99 3.66 -6.47
C ALA A 238 23.39 4.41 -5.27
N ARG A 239 22.35 5.24 -5.49
CA ARG A 239 21.63 6.03 -4.48
C ARG A 239 22.46 7.17 -3.87
N ASP A 240 23.47 7.62 -4.59
CA ASP A 240 24.29 8.80 -4.26
C ASP A 240 23.75 10.02 -5.02
N GLY A 241 22.72 10.66 -4.45
CA GLY A 241 21.98 11.73 -5.12
C GLY A 241 22.74 13.04 -5.25
N GLU A 242 23.44 13.47 -4.20
CA GLU A 242 24.14 14.75 -4.21
C GLU A 242 25.33 14.70 -5.18
N THR A 243 26.17 13.65 -5.14
CA THR A 243 27.26 13.52 -6.11
C THR A 243 26.74 13.28 -7.53
N ALA A 244 25.58 12.63 -7.71
CA ALA A 244 24.95 12.54 -9.02
C ALA A 244 24.54 13.93 -9.56
N LEU A 245 23.96 14.81 -8.73
CA LEU A 245 23.61 16.17 -9.12
C LEU A 245 24.86 16.99 -9.49
N GLU A 246 25.92 16.89 -8.68
CA GLU A 246 27.22 17.53 -8.97
C GLU A 246 27.79 17.06 -10.32
N GLN A 247 27.74 15.75 -10.61
CA GLN A 247 28.20 15.23 -11.90
C GLN A 247 27.32 15.72 -13.06
N LEU A 248 26.01 15.91 -12.87
CA LEU A 248 25.16 16.53 -13.92
C LEU A 248 25.56 17.98 -14.19
N ASP A 249 25.83 18.75 -13.14
CA ASP A 249 26.27 20.15 -13.27
C ASP A 249 27.64 20.23 -13.96
N ASN A 250 28.57 19.35 -13.58
CA ASN A 250 29.86 19.21 -14.26
C ASN A 250 29.72 18.81 -15.74
N ALA A 251 28.78 17.92 -16.07
CA ALA A 251 28.53 17.52 -17.45
C ALA A 251 27.99 18.68 -18.29
N LEU A 252 27.09 19.50 -17.73
CA LEU A 252 26.55 20.70 -18.37
C LEU A 252 27.64 21.77 -18.57
N ALA A 253 28.46 22.03 -17.56
CA ALA A 253 29.57 22.98 -17.64
C ALA A 253 30.59 22.56 -18.70
N THR A 254 31.02 21.29 -18.68
CA THR A 254 31.96 20.73 -19.68
C THR A 254 31.37 20.82 -21.09
N ARG A 255 30.06 20.56 -21.24
CA ARG A 255 29.37 20.69 -22.52
C ARG A 255 29.40 22.14 -23.02
N GLN A 256 29.15 23.11 -22.15
CA GLN A 256 29.17 24.53 -22.51
C GLN A 256 30.58 24.96 -22.92
N GLN A 257 31.60 24.55 -22.17
CA GLN A 257 33.00 24.81 -22.52
C GLN A 257 33.35 24.28 -23.92
N VAL A 258 32.96 23.05 -24.26
CA VAL A 258 33.21 22.48 -25.61
C VAL A 258 32.46 23.26 -26.69
N ILE A 259 31.27 23.78 -26.40
CA ILE A 259 30.54 24.65 -27.34
C ILE A 259 31.31 25.95 -27.53
N ASP A 260 31.68 26.63 -26.44
CA ASP A 260 32.38 27.92 -26.46
C ASP A 260 33.73 27.81 -27.19
N GLU A 261 34.50 26.76 -26.92
CA GLU A 261 35.77 26.48 -27.60
C GLU A 261 35.60 26.25 -29.11
N LYS A 262 34.48 25.64 -29.52
CA LYS A 262 34.18 25.40 -30.94
C LYS A 262 33.61 26.64 -31.63
N THR A 263 32.91 27.51 -30.91
CA THR A 263 32.27 28.70 -31.49
C THR A 263 33.11 29.96 -31.40
N LYS A 264 34.21 29.98 -30.64
CA LYS A 264 35.04 31.17 -30.40
C LYS A 264 35.50 31.89 -31.67
N ASP A 265 35.78 31.16 -32.75
CA ASP A 265 36.27 31.70 -34.02
C ASP A 265 35.17 31.77 -35.11
N MET A 266 33.93 31.39 -34.76
CA MET A 266 32.80 31.38 -35.70
C MET A 266 32.12 32.75 -35.77
N SER A 267 31.54 33.09 -36.92
CA SER A 267 30.64 34.26 -36.97
C SER A 267 29.42 34.06 -36.07
N PRO A 268 28.74 35.12 -35.60
CA PRO A 268 27.54 34.99 -34.75
C PRO A 268 26.43 34.12 -35.37
N ARG A 269 26.32 34.08 -36.70
CA ARG A 269 25.34 33.24 -37.41
C ARG A 269 25.73 31.77 -37.35
N GLU A 270 27.01 31.47 -37.56
CA GLU A 270 27.57 30.11 -37.50
C GLU A 270 27.53 29.57 -36.07
N ALA A 271 27.94 30.36 -35.08
CA ALA A 271 27.87 30.00 -33.67
C ALA A 271 26.43 29.62 -33.25
N ARG A 272 25.44 30.45 -33.59
CA ARG A 272 24.01 30.13 -33.33
C ARG A 272 23.50 28.90 -34.09
N SER A 273 24.08 28.60 -35.26
CA SER A 273 23.74 27.39 -36.02
C SER A 273 24.34 26.14 -35.37
N PHE A 274 25.60 26.24 -34.94
CA PHE A 274 26.33 25.19 -34.22
C PHE A 274 25.65 24.88 -32.89
N GLU A 275 25.35 25.90 -32.07
CA GLU A 275 24.62 25.74 -30.80
C GLU A 275 23.26 25.06 -31.00
N ARG A 276 22.49 25.47 -32.02
CA ARG A 276 21.21 24.82 -32.34
C ARG A 276 21.41 23.36 -32.74
N SER A 277 22.47 23.06 -33.50
CA SER A 277 22.82 21.69 -33.87
C SER A 277 23.27 20.87 -32.66
N ALA A 278 24.06 21.43 -31.77
CA ALA A 278 24.51 20.81 -30.51
C ALA A 278 23.36 20.61 -29.52
N ARG A 279 22.39 21.52 -29.46
CA ARG A 279 21.14 21.35 -28.69
C ARG A 279 20.27 20.22 -29.24
N ARG A 280 20.26 20.05 -30.56
CA ARG A 280 19.57 18.95 -31.26
C ARG A 280 20.39 17.64 -31.28
N GLY A 281 21.57 17.61 -30.65
CA GLY A 281 22.50 16.49 -30.64
C GLY A 281 22.97 16.04 -32.03
N ARG A 282 23.00 16.95 -33.00
CA ARG A 282 23.52 16.70 -34.34
C ARG A 282 25.05 16.86 -34.41
N VAL A 283 25.69 17.25 -33.31
CA VAL A 283 27.14 17.41 -33.23
C VAL A 283 27.74 16.20 -32.51
N PRO A 284 28.57 15.39 -33.17
CA PRO A 284 29.24 14.25 -32.54
C PRO A 284 30.01 14.68 -31.29
N GLY A 285 29.90 13.91 -30.21
CA GLY A 285 30.53 14.22 -28.92
C GLY A 285 29.75 15.20 -28.03
N LEU A 286 28.78 15.95 -28.58
CA LEU A 286 27.83 16.78 -27.84
C LEU A 286 26.46 16.12 -27.90
N ALA A 287 26.22 15.18 -26.98
CA ALA A 287 25.03 14.34 -27.00
C ALA A 287 23.70 15.14 -26.98
N PRO A 288 22.60 14.59 -27.53
CA PRO A 288 21.24 15.16 -27.52
C PRO A 288 20.65 15.16 -26.10
N LEU A 289 21.28 15.89 -25.18
CA LEU A 289 21.02 15.76 -23.75
C LEU A 289 20.17 16.91 -23.20
N GLY A 290 19.64 17.82 -24.02
CA GLY A 290 18.84 18.97 -23.55
C GLY A 290 17.73 18.55 -22.57
N GLY A 291 16.73 17.80 -23.05
CA GLY A 291 15.71 17.21 -22.18
C GLY A 291 16.23 16.06 -21.30
N GLY A 292 17.30 15.37 -21.73
CA GLY A 292 17.84 14.21 -21.00
C GLY A 292 18.49 14.58 -19.65
N PHE A 293 19.29 15.64 -19.60
CA PHE A 293 19.88 16.17 -18.36
C PHE A 293 18.80 16.60 -17.37
N GLN A 294 17.78 17.30 -17.86
CA GLN A 294 16.69 17.81 -17.04
C GLN A 294 15.80 16.66 -16.53
N ALA A 295 15.53 15.65 -17.36
CA ALA A 295 14.83 14.44 -16.92
C ALA A 295 15.61 13.70 -15.83
N GLU A 296 16.93 13.57 -15.98
CA GLU A 296 17.78 12.91 -14.98
C GLU A 296 17.86 13.71 -13.67
N ARG A 297 18.06 15.03 -13.74
CA ARG A 297 18.05 15.92 -12.57
C ARG A 297 16.74 15.78 -11.81
N GLY A 298 15.62 15.87 -12.54
CA GLY A 298 14.29 15.69 -12.01
C GLY A 298 14.11 14.33 -11.34
N LEU A 299 14.54 13.24 -11.97
CA LEU A 299 14.47 11.90 -11.40
C LEU A 299 15.31 11.77 -10.11
N ILE A 300 16.54 12.31 -10.06
CA ILE A 300 17.37 12.29 -8.85
C ILE A 300 16.66 13.02 -7.71
N LEU A 301 16.10 14.20 -7.97
CA LEU A 301 15.37 15.00 -6.98
C LEU A 301 14.12 14.25 -6.49
N VAL A 302 13.34 13.62 -7.38
CA VAL A 302 12.22 12.75 -7.01
C VAL A 302 12.68 11.60 -6.11
N ARG A 303 13.77 10.91 -6.48
CA ARG A 303 14.29 9.79 -5.68
C ARG A 303 14.82 10.26 -4.31
N SER A 304 15.32 11.48 -4.22
CA SER A 304 15.81 12.09 -2.98
C SER A 304 14.70 12.70 -2.11
N GLY A 305 13.44 12.65 -2.56
CA GLY A 305 12.30 13.26 -1.84
C GLY A 305 12.19 14.78 -1.98
N ARG A 306 13.01 15.40 -2.84
CA ARG A 306 13.02 16.84 -3.15
C ARG A 306 11.99 17.17 -4.24
N PHE A 307 10.72 16.89 -3.96
CA PHE A 307 9.65 16.89 -4.97
C PHE A 307 9.41 18.25 -5.63
N ASP A 308 9.41 19.34 -4.85
CA ASP A 308 9.17 20.68 -5.39
C ASP A 308 10.29 21.12 -6.35
N GLU A 309 11.54 20.84 -5.97
CA GLU A 309 12.72 21.11 -6.79
C GLU A 309 12.72 20.27 -8.08
N ALA A 310 12.08 19.11 -8.08
CA ALA A 310 11.99 18.27 -9.26
C ALA A 310 11.03 18.81 -10.33
N ILE A 311 10.06 19.68 -9.98
CA ILE A 311 9.00 20.13 -10.91
C ILE A 311 9.59 20.87 -12.10
N GLN A 312 10.44 21.88 -11.86
CA GLN A 312 11.02 22.70 -12.92
C GLN A 312 11.85 21.89 -13.93
N PRO A 313 12.84 21.07 -13.53
CA PRO A 313 13.62 20.27 -14.47
C PRO A 313 12.76 19.24 -15.20
N LEU A 314 11.81 18.58 -14.52
CA LEU A 314 10.90 17.66 -15.21
C LEU A 314 10.00 18.36 -16.23
N GLN A 315 9.50 19.57 -15.92
CA GLN A 315 8.68 20.35 -16.86
C GLN A 315 9.51 20.75 -18.09
N ALA A 316 10.74 21.22 -17.90
CA ALA A 316 11.66 21.53 -19.00
C ALA A 316 11.93 20.30 -19.90
N ALA A 317 12.08 19.11 -19.30
CA ALA A 317 12.26 17.87 -20.04
C ALA A 317 11.00 17.40 -20.77
N ALA A 318 9.81 17.57 -20.17
CA ALA A 318 8.53 17.20 -20.78
C ALA A 318 8.14 18.13 -21.95
N ASP A 319 8.56 19.40 -21.92
CA ASP A 319 8.30 20.37 -22.98
C ASP A 319 9.31 20.30 -24.14
N THR A 320 10.43 19.58 -23.93
CA THR A 320 11.47 19.40 -24.93
C THR A 320 11.36 18.03 -25.59
N ALA A 321 11.13 18.00 -26.91
CA ALA A 321 11.12 16.76 -27.67
C ALA A 321 12.45 15.97 -27.47
N GLY A 322 12.34 14.72 -27.04
CA GLY A 322 13.50 13.90 -26.73
C GLY A 322 13.13 12.52 -26.20
N PRO A 323 14.12 11.61 -26.06
CA PRO A 323 13.88 10.21 -25.72
C PRO A 323 13.30 10.00 -24.30
N ARG A 324 13.43 10.99 -23.41
CA ARG A 324 12.91 10.95 -22.03
C ARG A 324 11.73 11.90 -21.79
N GLN A 325 11.13 12.44 -22.85
CA GLN A 325 9.99 13.35 -22.74
C GLN A 325 8.81 12.69 -22.03
N ALA A 326 8.44 11.46 -22.45
CA ALA A 326 7.33 10.71 -21.86
C ALA A 326 7.59 10.32 -20.40
N GLU A 327 8.84 10.01 -20.04
CA GLU A 327 9.26 9.75 -18.66
C GLU A 327 9.07 10.97 -17.77
N ALA A 328 9.59 12.12 -18.20
CA ALA A 328 9.49 13.36 -17.44
C ALA A 328 8.02 13.79 -17.26
N ALA A 329 7.22 13.66 -18.31
CA ALA A 329 5.78 13.92 -18.25
C ALA A 329 5.07 12.96 -17.27
N TYR A 330 5.43 11.67 -17.28
CA TYR A 330 4.89 10.67 -16.35
C TYR A 330 5.26 10.98 -14.90
N LEU A 331 6.50 11.37 -14.63
CA LEU A 331 6.94 11.76 -13.29
C LEU A 331 6.20 13.02 -12.80
N LEU A 332 5.96 14.02 -13.65
CA LEU A 332 5.12 15.18 -13.28
C LEU A 332 3.69 14.78 -12.94
N ALA A 333 3.10 13.85 -13.69
CA ALA A 333 1.77 13.33 -13.37
C ALA A 333 1.76 12.60 -12.02
N ARG A 334 2.81 11.83 -11.72
CA ARG A 334 3.01 11.18 -10.40
C ARG A 334 3.17 12.20 -9.27
N LEU A 335 3.95 13.27 -9.47
CA LEU A 335 4.12 14.33 -8.47
C LEU A 335 2.81 15.07 -8.20
N ARG A 336 1.98 15.31 -9.21
CA ARG A 336 0.61 15.82 -9.00
C ARG A 336 -0.26 14.87 -8.20
N ALA A 337 -0.23 13.57 -8.53
CA ALA A 337 -1.00 12.57 -7.80
C ALA A 337 -0.58 12.50 -6.32
N GLN A 338 0.73 12.57 -6.07
CA GLN A 338 1.34 12.63 -4.75
C GLN A 338 0.95 13.91 -3.99
N ALA A 339 0.95 15.06 -4.66
CA ALA A 339 0.56 16.34 -4.07
C ALA A 339 -0.95 16.44 -3.76
N GLY A 340 -1.77 15.49 -4.22
CA GLY A 340 -3.21 15.48 -4.00
C GLY A 340 -4.04 15.82 -5.24
N ASP A 341 -3.45 16.43 -6.27
CA ASP A 341 -4.10 16.87 -7.52
C ASP A 341 -4.40 15.68 -8.45
N GLU A 342 -5.39 14.84 -8.07
CA GLU A 342 -5.81 13.68 -8.88
C GLU A 342 -6.30 14.10 -10.27
N VAL A 343 -7.08 15.17 -10.35
CA VAL A 343 -7.68 15.62 -11.62
C VAL A 343 -6.61 16.09 -12.59
N GLY A 344 -5.63 16.86 -12.12
CA GLY A 344 -4.47 17.25 -12.91
C GLY A 344 -3.57 16.07 -13.26
N ALA A 345 -3.36 15.13 -12.33
CA ALA A 345 -2.60 13.92 -12.59
C ALA A 345 -3.25 13.06 -13.70
N VAL A 346 -4.55 12.76 -13.59
CA VAL A 346 -5.30 11.99 -14.59
C VAL A 346 -5.28 12.67 -15.95
N ARG A 347 -5.49 13.99 -16.01
CA ARG A 347 -5.38 14.75 -17.28
C ARG A 347 -4.00 14.61 -17.91
N ARG A 348 -2.93 14.67 -17.12
CA ARG A 348 -1.57 14.45 -17.62
C ARG A 348 -1.35 13.01 -18.08
N PHE A 349 -1.83 12.01 -17.34
CA PHE A 349 -1.75 10.61 -17.79
C PHE A 349 -2.49 10.39 -19.11
N GLN A 350 -3.70 10.95 -19.27
CA GLN A 350 -4.45 10.88 -20.53
C GLN A 350 -3.67 11.50 -21.69
N LYS A 351 -3.05 12.66 -21.47
CA LYS A 351 -2.19 13.30 -22.48
C LYS A 351 -1.00 12.42 -22.86
N ILE A 352 -0.32 11.79 -21.90
CA ILE A 352 0.80 10.88 -22.18
C ILE A 352 0.34 9.66 -22.98
N VAL A 353 -0.83 9.10 -22.68
CA VAL A 353 -1.42 7.99 -23.44
C VAL A 353 -1.69 8.41 -24.89
N GLN A 354 -2.18 9.64 -25.09
CA GLN A 354 -2.45 10.17 -26.42
C GLN A 354 -1.16 10.45 -27.22
N ASP A 355 -0.18 11.10 -26.59
CA ASP A 355 1.03 11.60 -27.27
C ASP A 355 2.10 10.51 -27.43
N HIS A 356 2.12 9.51 -26.54
CA HIS A 356 3.18 8.49 -26.45
C HIS A 356 2.66 7.06 -26.21
N PRO A 357 1.60 6.58 -26.90
CA PRO A 357 0.91 5.33 -26.59
C PRO A 357 1.81 4.09 -26.58
N ASP A 358 2.80 4.06 -27.48
CA ASP A 358 3.67 2.89 -27.70
C ASP A 358 4.92 2.88 -26.81
N THR A 359 5.14 3.94 -26.03
CA THR A 359 6.26 3.99 -25.07
C THR A 359 5.89 3.24 -23.79
N VAL A 360 6.90 2.74 -23.07
CA VAL A 360 6.69 2.15 -21.73
C VAL A 360 5.94 3.12 -20.80
N TRP A 361 6.23 4.42 -20.90
CA TRP A 361 5.59 5.46 -20.10
C TRP A 361 4.13 5.73 -20.51
N GLY A 362 3.80 5.63 -21.80
CA GLY A 362 2.42 5.63 -22.31
C GLY A 362 1.60 4.47 -21.77
N ARG A 363 2.17 3.26 -21.81
CA ARG A 363 1.51 2.06 -21.28
C ARG A 363 1.35 2.13 -19.76
N ARG A 364 2.37 2.61 -19.03
CA ARG A 364 2.25 2.90 -17.59
C ARG A 364 1.19 3.97 -17.29
N ALA A 365 1.12 5.05 -18.08
CA ALA A 365 0.10 6.07 -17.94
C ALA A 365 -1.31 5.51 -18.19
N LYS A 366 -1.45 4.58 -19.14
CA LYS A 366 -2.72 3.91 -19.45
C LYS A 366 -3.30 3.22 -18.21
N ALA A 367 -2.50 2.50 -17.43
CA ALA A 367 -2.96 1.88 -16.18
C ALA A 367 -3.50 2.90 -15.16
N ASN A 368 -2.99 4.14 -15.14
CA ASN A 368 -3.45 5.20 -14.22
C ASN A 368 -4.71 5.93 -14.71
N VAL A 369 -5.24 5.64 -15.90
CA VAL A 369 -6.50 6.22 -16.40
C VAL A 369 -7.62 5.19 -16.54
N LEU A 370 -7.29 3.91 -16.47
CA LEU A 370 -8.25 2.82 -16.49
C LEU A 370 -8.87 2.65 -15.11
N VAL A 371 -10.19 2.63 -15.05
CA VAL A 371 -10.94 2.59 -13.79
C VAL A 371 -11.33 1.15 -13.45
N GLY A 372 -11.06 0.72 -12.23
CA GLY A 372 -11.43 -0.60 -11.71
C GLY A 372 -12.95 -0.73 -11.59
N ILE A 373 -13.45 -1.96 -11.76
CA ILE A 373 -14.89 -2.23 -11.73
C ILE A 373 -15.46 -2.12 -10.31
N ASP A 374 -14.65 -2.41 -9.29
CA ASP A 374 -15.13 -2.61 -7.91
C ASP A 374 -15.18 -1.32 -7.07
N ASP A 375 -14.14 -0.49 -7.16
CA ASP A 375 -14.00 0.74 -6.36
C ASP A 375 -14.24 2.01 -7.19
N GLY A 376 -14.37 1.89 -8.51
CA GLY A 376 -14.52 3.03 -9.41
C GLY A 376 -13.30 3.94 -9.45
N ARG A 377 -12.11 3.44 -9.08
CA ARG A 377 -10.86 4.22 -9.04
C ARG A 377 -9.87 3.77 -10.11
N PRO A 378 -8.90 4.60 -10.50
CA PRO A 378 -7.84 4.17 -11.39
C PRO A 378 -7.12 2.92 -10.89
N ILE A 379 -6.84 1.92 -11.72
CA ILE A 379 -6.20 0.65 -11.31
C ILE A 379 -4.69 0.77 -11.11
N GLY A 380 -4.08 1.84 -11.62
CA GLY A 380 -2.64 2.04 -11.56
C GLY A 380 -2.09 2.40 -10.17
N ALA A 381 -0.81 2.09 -9.98
CA ALA A 381 -0.03 2.27 -8.77
C ALA A 381 0.14 3.72 -8.31
N ALA A 382 -0.24 4.71 -9.13
CA ALA A 382 -0.20 6.12 -8.70
C ALA A 382 -1.22 6.44 -7.61
N PHE A 383 -2.26 5.63 -7.45
CA PHE A 383 -3.40 5.90 -6.56
C PHE A 383 -3.67 4.76 -5.56
N SER A 384 -2.67 3.95 -5.25
CA SER A 384 -2.82 2.79 -4.33
C SER A 384 -1.90 2.85 -3.13
N GLY A 385 -1.02 3.86 -3.03
CA GLY A 385 -0.07 4.01 -1.92
C GLY A 385 1.07 2.98 -1.88
N VAL A 386 0.98 1.86 -2.61
CA VAL A 386 1.97 0.75 -2.53
C VAL A 386 3.31 1.07 -3.20
N ALA A 387 3.35 2.05 -4.11
CA ALA A 387 4.53 2.35 -4.91
C ALA A 387 5.29 3.59 -4.41
N ARG A 388 6.52 3.40 -3.94
CA ARG A 388 7.38 4.51 -3.46
C ARG A 388 8.14 5.17 -4.60
N LEU A 389 8.08 6.50 -4.66
CA LEU A 389 8.86 7.32 -5.59
C LEU A 389 10.29 7.54 -5.09
N GLN A 390 10.48 7.72 -3.79
CA GLN A 390 11.79 7.95 -3.17
C GLN A 390 12.66 6.68 -3.16
N TRP A 391 13.95 6.86 -2.92
CA TRP A 391 14.81 5.78 -2.46
C TRP A 391 14.34 5.27 -1.11
N LEU A 392 14.49 3.97 -0.90
CA LEU A 392 14.30 3.39 0.43
C LEU A 392 15.51 3.70 1.30
N PRO A 393 15.34 3.67 2.63
CA PRO A 393 16.45 3.84 3.57
C PRO A 393 17.52 2.76 3.36
N ASP A 394 18.78 3.05 3.70
CA ASP A 394 19.89 2.10 3.49
C ASP A 394 19.69 0.76 4.18
N GLY A 395 19.00 0.74 5.32
CA GLY A 395 18.59 -0.48 6.00
C GLY A 395 17.86 -1.48 5.11
N ALA A 396 17.09 -1.01 4.12
CA ALA A 396 16.33 -1.84 3.19
C ALA A 396 17.19 -2.66 2.21
N PHE A 397 18.50 -2.34 2.10
CA PHE A 397 19.43 -2.95 1.16
C PHE A 397 20.59 -3.69 1.87
N LYS A 398 20.53 -3.84 3.21
CA LYS A 398 21.61 -4.44 4.00
C LYS A 398 21.83 -5.92 3.70
N THR A 399 20.77 -6.66 3.43
CA THR A 399 20.79 -8.11 3.21
C THR A 399 19.87 -8.48 2.06
N LEU A 400 20.13 -9.63 1.43
CA LEU A 400 19.25 -10.20 0.42
C LEU A 400 17.89 -10.55 1.09
N PRO A 401 16.81 -9.81 0.80
CA PRO A 401 15.58 -9.86 1.58
C PRO A 401 14.69 -11.02 1.15
N ILE A 402 13.91 -11.58 2.09
CA ILE A 402 12.93 -12.65 1.81
C ILE A 402 11.50 -12.14 1.66
N ASP A 403 11.23 -10.88 2.04
CA ASP A 403 9.96 -10.18 1.84
C ASP A 403 10.18 -8.65 1.92
N THR A 404 9.10 -7.85 2.00
CA THR A 404 9.19 -6.39 2.12
C THR A 404 9.10 -5.86 3.55
N THR A 405 9.28 -6.71 4.56
CA THR A 405 9.48 -6.24 5.94
C THR A 405 10.84 -5.58 6.09
N TRP A 406 10.97 -4.71 7.09
CA TRP A 406 12.24 -4.05 7.40
C TRP A 406 13.34 -5.09 7.69
N PRO A 407 14.41 -5.18 6.87
CA PRO A 407 15.42 -6.22 7.01
C PRO A 407 16.63 -5.78 7.86
N GLY A 408 16.66 -4.51 8.29
CA GLY A 408 17.73 -3.95 9.10
C GLY A 408 17.52 -4.11 10.60
N ASP A 409 18.47 -3.59 11.38
CA ASP A 409 18.33 -3.47 12.83
C ASP A 409 17.06 -2.71 13.18
N ARG A 410 16.47 -3.07 14.33
CA ARG A 410 15.24 -2.44 14.80
C ARG A 410 15.40 -0.92 14.86
N LEU A 411 14.47 -0.23 14.21
CA LEU A 411 14.47 1.23 14.17
C LEU A 411 14.23 1.81 15.57
N PRO A 412 14.98 2.86 15.97
CA PRO A 412 14.62 3.67 17.12
C PRO A 412 13.18 4.18 17.01
N ILE A 413 12.48 4.29 18.14
CA ILE A 413 11.09 4.79 18.16
C ILE A 413 11.00 6.19 17.54
N THR A 414 11.98 7.05 17.77
CA THR A 414 12.08 8.39 17.17
C THR A 414 12.07 8.34 15.65
N ASP A 415 12.80 7.40 15.06
CA ASP A 415 12.92 7.23 13.61
C ASP A 415 11.63 6.66 13.03
N VAL A 416 11.00 5.71 13.72
CA VAL A 416 9.68 5.18 13.34
C VAL A 416 8.64 6.29 13.32
N VAL A 417 8.62 7.13 14.36
CA VAL A 417 7.68 8.26 14.47
C VAL A 417 7.94 9.29 13.37
N ASP A 418 9.18 9.74 13.17
CA ASP A 418 9.51 10.73 12.13
C ASP A 418 9.10 10.24 10.74
N ARG A 419 9.51 9.02 10.36
CA ARG A 419 9.18 8.43 9.05
C ARG A 419 7.67 8.30 8.85
N SER A 420 6.96 7.82 9.87
CA SER A 420 5.51 7.61 9.80
C SER A 420 4.73 8.92 9.75
N VAL A 421 5.17 9.95 10.49
CA VAL A 421 4.56 11.29 10.44
C VAL A 421 4.78 11.91 9.07
N ARG A 422 6.01 11.90 8.54
CA ARG A 422 6.30 12.38 7.18
C ARG A 422 5.47 11.64 6.14
N PHE A 423 5.37 10.33 6.25
CA PHE A 423 4.53 9.52 5.37
C PHE A 423 3.06 9.99 5.39
N LEU A 424 2.46 10.18 6.57
CA LEU A 424 1.09 10.66 6.65
C LEU A 424 0.94 12.07 6.06
N LEU A 425 1.87 12.98 6.32
CA LEU A 425 1.85 14.32 5.70
C LEU A 425 1.95 14.23 4.16
N GLU A 426 2.82 13.36 3.65
CA GLU A 426 3.02 13.12 2.21
C GLU A 426 1.80 12.48 1.53
N GLN A 427 0.99 11.68 2.25
CA GLN A 427 -0.19 11.01 1.70
C GLN A 427 -1.46 11.85 1.74
N GLN A 428 -1.47 12.95 2.51
CA GLN A 428 -2.65 13.80 2.60
C GLN A 428 -2.91 14.54 1.29
N ARG A 429 -4.17 14.57 0.87
CA ARG A 429 -4.56 15.18 -0.40
C ARG A 429 -4.96 16.63 -0.26
N ASP A 430 -5.15 17.29 -1.40
CA ASP A 430 -5.59 18.68 -1.50
C ASP A 430 -6.91 18.96 -0.77
N ASP A 431 -7.84 17.99 -0.81
CA ASP A 431 -9.13 18.08 -0.10
C ASP A 431 -9.02 17.86 1.41
N GLY A 432 -7.84 17.44 1.90
CA GLY A 432 -7.54 17.16 3.30
C GLY A 432 -7.69 15.70 3.73
N GLY A 433 -8.19 14.82 2.86
CA GLY A 433 -8.41 13.41 3.18
C GLY A 433 -7.19 12.52 2.96
N TRP A 434 -7.20 11.34 3.58
CA TRP A 434 -6.34 10.20 3.27
C TRP A 434 -7.19 9.13 2.59
N ASN A 435 -6.94 8.89 1.30
CA ASN A 435 -7.82 8.08 0.47
C ASN A 435 -7.13 6.89 -0.21
N ASP A 436 -5.96 6.45 0.25
CA ASP A 436 -5.24 5.33 -0.36
C ASP A 436 -5.88 3.95 -0.10
N ALA A 437 -6.87 3.88 0.80
CA ALA A 437 -7.69 2.70 0.99
C ALA A 437 -8.50 2.37 -0.27
N ARG A 438 -8.44 1.09 -0.66
CA ARG A 438 -9.24 0.47 -1.72
C ARG A 438 -10.22 -0.57 -1.19
N TYR A 439 -10.43 -0.59 0.12
CA TYR A 439 -11.30 -1.53 0.79
C TYR A 439 -12.66 -1.58 0.08
N ALA A 440 -12.95 -2.75 -0.47
CA ALA A 440 -14.22 -3.04 -1.11
C ALA A 440 -14.48 -4.55 -1.04
N TYR A 441 -14.43 -5.08 0.19
CA TYR A 441 -14.90 -6.42 0.54
C TYR A 441 -16.30 -6.69 -0.01
N CYS A 442 -17.15 -5.65 -0.02
CA CYS A 442 -18.31 -5.53 -0.89
C CYS A 442 -17.97 -4.57 -2.04
N PRO A 443 -17.91 -5.01 -3.32
CA PRO A 443 -17.53 -4.18 -4.47
C PRO A 443 -18.64 -3.16 -4.79
N ASP A 444 -18.76 -2.16 -3.92
CA ASP A 444 -19.66 -1.04 -4.01
C ASP A 444 -18.88 0.23 -3.68
N LYS A 445 -18.55 0.99 -4.73
CA LYS A 445 -17.89 2.31 -4.64
C LYS A 445 -18.54 3.30 -3.67
N ARG A 446 -19.79 3.07 -3.25
CA ARG A 446 -20.48 3.93 -2.25
C ARG A 446 -19.98 3.67 -0.83
N ILE A 447 -19.27 2.57 -0.56
CA ILE A 447 -18.75 2.25 0.77
C ILE A 447 -17.45 3.01 1.04
N THR A 448 -16.57 3.10 0.04
CA THR A 448 -15.20 3.61 0.18
C THR A 448 -15.10 5.02 0.80
N PRO A 449 -15.99 5.99 0.50
CA PRO A 449 -15.97 7.28 1.18
C PRO A 449 -16.06 7.21 2.71
N ASN A 450 -16.85 6.28 3.26
CA ASN A 450 -16.94 6.09 4.72
C ASN A 450 -15.59 5.59 5.29
N VAL A 451 -14.92 4.68 4.58
CA VAL A 451 -13.59 4.19 4.95
C VAL A 451 -12.57 5.32 4.93
N TRP A 452 -12.58 6.20 3.93
CA TRP A 452 -11.66 7.34 3.87
C TRP A 452 -11.87 8.32 5.01
N VAL A 453 -13.11 8.59 5.41
CA VAL A 453 -13.39 9.44 6.59
C VAL A 453 -12.90 8.77 7.87
N ALA A 454 -13.07 7.45 8.00
CA ALA A 454 -12.52 6.68 9.12
C ALA A 454 -10.98 6.76 9.18
N VAL A 455 -10.29 6.47 8.07
CA VAL A 455 -8.83 6.53 7.96
C VAL A 455 -8.30 7.95 8.18
N SER A 456 -8.96 8.97 7.63
CA SER A 456 -8.59 10.36 7.83
C SER A 456 -8.71 10.79 9.29
N SER A 457 -9.72 10.29 10.01
CA SER A 457 -9.87 10.56 11.44
C SER A 457 -8.73 9.95 12.26
N LEU A 458 -8.33 8.72 11.93
CA LEU A 458 -7.18 8.04 12.54
C LEU A 458 -5.87 8.78 12.24
N ALA A 459 -5.65 9.19 10.99
CA ALA A 459 -4.46 9.94 10.59
C ALA A 459 -4.36 11.29 11.32
N CYS A 460 -5.44 12.06 11.39
CA CYS A 460 -5.50 13.30 12.17
C CYS A 460 -5.21 13.05 13.66
N GLN A 461 -5.73 11.96 14.24
CA GLN A 461 -5.50 11.62 15.64
C GLN A 461 -4.03 11.22 15.88
N ALA A 462 -3.44 10.43 14.98
CA ALA A 462 -2.04 10.03 15.03
C ALA A 462 -1.12 11.25 14.96
N LEU A 463 -1.34 12.14 13.99
CA LEU A 463 -0.60 13.40 13.84
C LEU A 463 -0.72 14.27 15.09
N LEU A 464 -1.92 14.42 15.64
CA LEU A 464 -2.16 15.19 16.87
C LEU A 464 -1.35 14.65 18.05
N ARG A 465 -1.37 13.33 18.26
CA ARG A 465 -0.74 12.69 19.43
C ARG A 465 0.77 12.53 19.30
N GLN A 466 1.28 12.49 18.07
CA GLN A 466 2.71 12.38 17.81
C GLN A 466 3.38 13.73 17.63
N LYS A 467 2.65 14.84 17.54
CA LYS A 467 3.22 16.18 17.32
C LYS A 467 4.40 16.49 18.24
N ALA A 468 4.25 16.29 19.55
CA ALA A 468 5.31 16.57 20.53
C ALA A 468 6.55 15.66 20.40
N ARG A 469 6.43 14.53 19.71
CA ARG A 469 7.50 13.54 19.47
C ARG A 469 8.06 13.62 18.05
N ALA A 470 7.38 14.30 17.15
CA ALA A 470 7.84 14.59 15.80
C ALA A 470 8.86 15.74 15.81
N PRO A 471 9.76 15.81 14.81
CA PRO A 471 10.66 16.94 14.66
C PRO A 471 9.91 18.28 14.67
N GLU A 472 10.46 19.26 15.38
CA GLU A 472 9.86 20.60 15.54
C GLU A 472 9.59 21.28 14.18
N SER A 473 10.47 21.06 13.21
CA SER A 473 10.32 21.55 11.83
C SER A 473 9.04 21.09 11.13
N LEU A 474 8.36 20.04 11.62
CA LEU A 474 7.11 19.53 11.06
C LEU A 474 5.87 20.06 11.79
N HIS A 475 5.99 20.78 12.92
CA HIS A 475 4.85 21.12 13.77
C HIS A 475 3.81 21.98 13.07
N GLU A 476 4.24 22.97 12.28
CA GLU A 476 3.33 23.81 11.49
C GLU A 476 2.65 23.01 10.38
N THR A 477 3.40 22.13 9.69
CA THR A 477 2.85 21.25 8.65
C THR A 477 1.84 20.26 9.23
N ILE A 478 2.08 19.75 10.44
CA ILE A 478 1.16 18.90 11.20
C ILE A 478 -0.12 19.67 11.53
N ASP A 479 0.00 20.90 12.03
CA ASP A 479 -1.17 21.74 12.35
C ASP A 479 -2.01 22.06 11.10
N ASP A 480 -1.36 22.37 9.98
CA ASP A 480 -2.04 22.59 8.70
C ASP A 480 -2.75 21.33 8.21
N ALA A 481 -2.06 20.18 8.25
CA ALA A 481 -2.62 18.89 7.87
C ALA A 481 -3.85 18.55 8.72
N ILE A 482 -3.76 18.72 10.04
CA ILE A 482 -4.88 18.53 10.95
C ILE A 482 -6.04 19.47 10.60
N ARG A 483 -5.78 20.75 10.30
CA ARG A 483 -6.81 21.72 9.93
C ARG A 483 -7.54 21.34 8.63
N ARG A 484 -6.80 20.89 7.61
CA ARG A 484 -7.40 20.41 6.34
C ARG A 484 -8.16 19.10 6.54
N GLY A 485 -7.60 18.17 7.31
CA GLY A 485 -8.26 16.90 7.65
C GLY A 485 -9.54 17.09 8.47
N GLU A 486 -9.56 18.05 9.41
CA GLU A 486 -10.76 18.45 10.16
C GLU A 486 -11.87 18.93 9.21
N LYS A 487 -11.52 19.75 8.21
CA LYS A 487 -12.50 20.21 7.21
C LYS A 487 -13.07 19.02 6.42
N TYR A 488 -12.19 18.11 5.96
CA TYR A 488 -12.58 16.92 5.22
C TYR A 488 -13.53 16.01 6.03
N LEU A 489 -13.12 15.62 7.25
CA LEU A 489 -13.91 14.68 8.06
C LEU A 489 -15.24 15.27 8.56
N LEU A 490 -15.38 16.60 8.61
CA LEU A 490 -16.62 17.26 9.04
C LEU A 490 -17.60 17.55 7.90
N ASP A 491 -17.17 17.43 6.63
CA ASP A 491 -18.04 17.66 5.47
C ASP A 491 -18.93 16.43 5.20
N PRO A 492 -20.26 16.55 5.27
CA PRO A 492 -21.18 15.45 4.98
C PRO A 492 -21.08 14.94 3.54
N MET A 493 -20.55 15.72 2.58
CA MET A 493 -20.38 15.29 1.19
C MET A 493 -19.33 14.18 1.02
N HIS A 494 -18.45 13.99 2.02
CA HIS A 494 -17.43 12.94 2.00
C HIS A 494 -17.91 11.61 2.61
N MET A 495 -19.17 11.51 3.04
CA MET A 495 -19.74 10.29 3.61
C MET A 495 -20.99 9.84 2.84
N ASN A 496 -21.18 8.53 2.78
CA ASN A 496 -22.41 7.92 2.29
C ASN A 496 -23.14 7.27 3.45
N ARG A 497 -24.00 8.05 4.13
CA ARG A 497 -24.81 7.57 5.26
C ARG A 497 -25.70 6.39 4.87
N GLY A 498 -25.83 5.41 5.78
CA GLY A 498 -26.62 4.20 5.53
C GLY A 498 -25.96 3.22 4.57
N LYS A 499 -24.68 3.41 4.26
CA LYS A 499 -23.81 2.42 3.61
C LYS A 499 -22.82 1.87 4.63
N ASN A 500 -22.26 0.71 4.30
CA ASN A 500 -21.28 0.02 5.12
C ASN A 500 -20.15 0.95 5.60
N GLU A 501 -19.55 0.58 6.73
CA GLU A 501 -18.42 1.27 7.36
C GLU A 501 -18.71 2.69 7.94
N ASP A 502 -19.91 3.24 7.81
CA ASP A 502 -20.27 4.55 8.40
C ASP A 502 -20.23 4.58 9.94
N VAL A 503 -20.37 3.42 10.60
CA VAL A 503 -20.13 3.25 12.05
C VAL A 503 -18.69 3.59 12.43
N TYR A 504 -17.70 3.16 11.64
CA TYR A 504 -16.28 3.43 11.91
C TYR A 504 -15.93 4.89 11.62
N SER A 505 -16.53 5.48 10.57
CA SER A 505 -16.40 6.91 10.31
C SER A 505 -16.82 7.71 11.54
N ASP A 506 -17.98 7.40 12.12
CA ASP A 506 -18.47 8.13 13.30
C ASP A 506 -17.67 7.82 14.57
N ALA A 507 -17.34 6.55 14.83
CA ALA A 507 -16.57 6.15 16.00
C ALA A 507 -15.20 6.85 16.04
N TYR A 508 -14.43 6.79 14.94
CA TYR A 508 -13.10 7.41 14.90
C TYR A 508 -13.16 8.93 14.84
N ARG A 509 -14.19 9.53 14.23
CA ARG A 509 -14.41 10.99 14.34
C ARG A 509 -14.66 11.41 15.79
N LEU A 510 -15.45 10.66 16.55
CA LEU A 510 -15.68 10.97 17.97
C LEU A 510 -14.39 10.86 18.78
N MET A 511 -13.61 9.80 18.57
CA MET A 511 -12.31 9.63 19.25
C MET A 511 -11.34 10.77 18.91
N TYR A 512 -11.22 11.12 17.63
CA TYR A 512 -10.40 12.24 17.17
C TYR A 512 -10.86 13.58 17.79
N LEU A 513 -12.16 13.91 17.69
CA LEU A 513 -12.70 15.18 18.21
C LEU A 513 -12.54 15.28 19.73
N ALA A 514 -12.66 14.16 20.45
CA ALA A 514 -12.40 14.11 21.88
C ALA A 514 -10.92 14.35 22.22
N ALA A 515 -9.99 13.73 21.48
CA ALA A 515 -8.56 14.00 21.64
C ALA A 515 -8.22 15.46 21.33
N ARG A 516 -8.80 16.02 20.26
CA ARG A 516 -8.65 17.42 19.87
C ARG A 516 -9.20 18.38 20.93
N HIS A 517 -10.30 18.01 21.57
CA HIS A 517 -10.92 18.77 22.65
C HIS A 517 -10.01 18.81 23.89
N ARG A 518 -9.44 17.67 24.29
CA ARG A 518 -8.51 17.58 25.43
C ARG A 518 -7.22 18.34 25.19
N ALA A 519 -6.70 18.31 23.96
CA ALA A 519 -5.49 19.05 23.58
C ALA A 519 -5.72 20.57 23.42
N SER A 520 -6.97 21.05 23.46
CA SER A 520 -7.29 22.47 23.24
C SER A 520 -7.40 23.24 24.55
N GLY A 521 -6.56 24.26 24.71
CA GLY A 521 -6.69 25.27 25.77
C GLY A 521 -7.81 26.30 25.53
N ASP A 522 -8.30 26.42 24.29
CA ASP A 522 -9.35 27.39 23.92
C ASP A 522 -10.77 26.82 24.13
N GLU A 523 -11.54 27.46 25.00
CA GLU A 523 -12.93 27.07 25.28
C GLU A 523 -13.89 27.28 24.10
N THR A 524 -13.62 28.28 23.24
CA THR A 524 -14.43 28.51 22.03
C THR A 524 -14.30 27.33 21.09
N ARG A 525 -13.07 26.87 20.86
CA ARG A 525 -12.81 25.65 20.09
C ARG A 525 -13.40 24.41 20.76
N ARG A 526 -13.22 24.23 22.07
CA ARG A 526 -13.83 23.12 22.83
C ARG A 526 -15.35 23.08 22.69
N ARG A 527 -16.02 24.24 22.72
CA ARG A 527 -17.47 24.35 22.49
C ARG A 527 -17.86 23.90 21.08
N LYS A 528 -17.14 24.32 20.04
CA LYS A 528 -17.40 23.88 18.66
C LYS A 528 -17.23 22.37 18.50
N LEU A 529 -16.15 21.80 19.04
CA LEU A 529 -15.90 20.36 19.01
C LEU A 529 -17.03 19.56 19.69
N ARG A 530 -17.53 20.04 20.84
CA ARG A 530 -18.71 19.43 21.50
C ARG A 530 -19.96 19.49 20.63
N LEU A 531 -20.17 20.54 19.84
CA LEU A 531 -21.31 20.61 18.91
C LEU A 531 -21.19 19.59 17.78
N HIS A 532 -20.00 19.42 17.20
CA HIS A 532 -19.77 18.39 16.19
C HIS A 532 -19.97 16.98 16.75
N MET A 533 -19.42 16.69 17.93
CA MET A 533 -19.65 15.41 18.61
C MET A 533 -21.13 15.15 18.88
N ARG A 534 -21.90 16.14 19.33
CA ARG A 534 -23.36 16.00 19.52
C ARG A 534 -24.09 15.64 18.22
N SER A 535 -23.70 16.24 17.10
CA SER A 535 -24.27 15.91 15.79
C SER A 535 -23.99 14.45 15.43
N ILE A 536 -22.75 13.99 15.61
CA ILE A 536 -22.36 12.61 15.30
C ILE A 536 -23.07 11.62 16.24
N VAL A 537 -23.23 11.95 17.53
CA VAL A 537 -23.98 11.11 18.49
C VAL A 537 -25.43 10.95 18.04
N LYS A 538 -26.07 12.03 17.57
CA LYS A 538 -27.45 11.98 17.04
C LYS A 538 -27.54 11.10 15.78
N ASP A 539 -26.58 11.21 14.87
CA ASP A 539 -26.51 10.37 13.68
C ASP A 539 -26.33 8.89 14.06
N ALA A 540 -25.43 8.60 15.01
CA ALA A 540 -25.19 7.25 15.51
C ALA A 540 -26.41 6.65 16.21
N GLU A 541 -27.12 7.44 17.03
CA GLU A 541 -28.39 7.05 17.67
C GLU A 541 -29.42 6.60 16.63
N SER A 542 -29.62 7.38 15.57
CA SER A 542 -30.60 7.05 14.52
C SER A 542 -30.30 5.77 13.75
N ARG A 543 -29.06 5.27 13.81
CA ARG A 543 -28.58 4.08 13.09
C ARG A 543 -28.37 2.87 14.00
N GLN A 544 -28.53 3.03 15.30
CA GLN A 544 -28.49 1.89 16.21
C GLN A 544 -29.72 1.01 15.91
N ALA A 545 -29.50 -0.28 15.67
CA ALA A 545 -30.60 -1.20 15.44
C ALA A 545 -31.43 -1.37 16.72
N GLU A 546 -32.68 -1.83 16.58
CA GLU A 546 -33.54 -2.18 17.73
C GLU A 546 -32.89 -3.21 18.67
N THR A 547 -32.02 -4.06 18.12
CA THR A 547 -31.22 -5.04 18.88
C THR A 547 -30.07 -4.40 19.68
N GLY A 548 -29.85 -3.10 19.53
CA GLY A 548 -28.78 -2.32 20.16
C GLY A 548 -27.43 -2.36 19.44
N PHE A 549 -27.27 -3.20 18.42
CA PHE A 549 -26.05 -3.27 17.62
C PHE A 549 -25.94 -2.09 16.65
N TRP A 550 -24.70 -1.66 16.40
CA TRP A 550 -24.34 -1.01 15.14
C TRP A 550 -23.79 -2.04 14.15
N ALA A 551 -23.79 -1.66 12.88
CA ALA A 551 -23.36 -2.50 11.78
C ALA A 551 -22.32 -1.78 10.92
N HIS A 552 -21.30 -2.51 10.50
CA HIS A 552 -20.48 -2.13 9.35
C HIS A 552 -20.92 -2.87 8.08
N GLU A 553 -21.56 -4.04 8.20
CA GLU A 553 -22.32 -4.73 7.14
C GLU A 553 -23.56 -5.44 7.73
N TYR A 554 -23.36 -6.03 8.90
CA TYR A 554 -24.38 -6.60 9.79
C TYR A 554 -24.04 -6.18 11.23
N GLY A 555 -25.02 -6.29 12.13
CA GLY A 555 -24.82 -5.98 13.55
C GLY A 555 -23.74 -6.88 14.16
N ASN A 556 -22.73 -6.30 14.80
CA ASN A 556 -21.69 -7.10 15.47
C ASN A 556 -21.07 -6.43 16.69
N ALA A 557 -20.40 -7.23 17.51
CA ALA A 557 -19.84 -6.81 18.78
C ALA A 557 -18.65 -5.83 18.64
N PHE A 558 -17.78 -6.03 17.64
CA PHE A 558 -16.54 -5.26 17.55
C PHE A 558 -16.77 -3.84 17.02
N CYS A 559 -17.63 -3.63 16.02
CA CYS A 559 -17.98 -2.27 15.59
C CYS A 559 -18.87 -1.55 16.63
N THR A 560 -19.73 -2.29 17.33
CA THR A 560 -20.50 -1.76 18.47
C THR A 560 -19.57 -1.32 19.59
N ALA A 561 -18.55 -2.11 19.93
CA ALA A 561 -17.55 -1.74 20.92
C ALA A 561 -16.73 -0.51 20.51
N ALA A 562 -16.32 -0.40 19.23
CA ALA A 562 -15.65 0.79 18.71
C ALA A 562 -16.53 2.05 18.80
N MET A 563 -17.83 1.93 18.47
CA MET A 563 -18.79 3.02 18.65
C MET A 563 -18.93 3.42 20.11
N VAL A 564 -19.04 2.46 21.03
CA VAL A 564 -19.10 2.72 22.48
C VAL A 564 -17.86 3.49 22.96
N GLN A 565 -16.66 3.12 22.52
CA GLN A 565 -15.44 3.88 22.84
C GLN A 565 -15.53 5.33 22.36
N GLY A 566 -15.99 5.58 21.14
CA GLY A 566 -16.23 6.93 20.62
C GLY A 566 -17.26 7.72 21.46
N LEU A 567 -18.38 7.09 21.82
CA LEU A 567 -19.42 7.71 22.66
C LEU A 567 -18.90 8.03 24.07
N VAL A 568 -18.12 7.13 24.68
CA VAL A 568 -17.50 7.33 26.00
C VAL A 568 -16.46 8.45 25.93
N ALA A 569 -15.66 8.51 24.87
CA ALA A 569 -14.70 9.58 24.67
C ALA A 569 -15.39 10.96 24.57
N ALA A 570 -16.50 11.04 23.83
CA ALA A 570 -17.32 12.26 23.74
C ALA A 570 -17.99 12.62 25.07
N LYS A 571 -18.48 11.62 25.81
CA LYS A 571 -19.04 11.80 27.17
C LYS A 571 -18.00 12.41 28.11
N GLY A 572 -16.75 11.95 28.05
CA GLY A 572 -15.62 12.51 28.81
C GLY A 572 -15.33 13.99 28.50
N CYS A 573 -15.73 14.46 27.32
CA CYS A 573 -15.66 15.88 26.93
C CYS A 573 -16.91 16.69 27.32
N GLY A 574 -17.84 16.13 28.11
CA GLY A 574 -19.07 16.78 28.54
C GLY A 574 -20.20 16.76 27.50
N VAL A 575 -20.13 15.88 26.51
CA VAL A 575 -21.25 15.63 25.58
C VAL A 575 -22.28 14.73 26.28
N LYS A 576 -23.55 15.15 26.27
CA LYS A 576 -24.63 14.30 26.78
C LYS A 576 -24.90 13.19 25.76
N ILE A 577 -24.72 11.94 26.19
CA ILE A 577 -25.09 10.76 25.41
C ILE A 577 -26.43 10.25 25.96
N PRO A 578 -27.45 10.02 25.12
CA PRO A 578 -28.71 9.44 25.58
C PRO A 578 -28.47 8.09 26.28
N GLN A 579 -28.95 7.96 27.52
CA GLN A 579 -28.79 6.71 28.28
C GLN A 579 -29.41 5.49 27.57
N PRO A 580 -30.57 5.58 26.90
CA PRO A 580 -31.13 4.47 26.13
C PRO A 580 -30.20 3.93 25.03
N VAL A 581 -29.38 4.78 24.42
CA VAL A 581 -28.39 4.37 23.41
C VAL A 581 -27.29 3.50 24.05
N LEU A 582 -26.79 3.93 25.21
CA LEU A 582 -25.77 3.19 25.96
C LEU A 582 -26.32 1.87 26.53
N ASP A 583 -27.55 1.88 27.04
CA ASP A 583 -28.21 0.69 27.58
C ASP A 583 -28.49 -0.35 26.49
N SER A 584 -28.89 0.11 25.30
CA SER A 584 -29.09 -0.75 24.13
C SER A 584 -27.77 -1.36 23.64
N ALA A 585 -26.70 -0.56 23.60
CA ALA A 585 -25.37 -1.05 23.25
C ALA A 585 -24.84 -2.08 24.25
N LYS A 586 -25.04 -1.81 25.56
CA LYS A 586 -24.72 -2.75 26.64
C LYS A 586 -25.48 -4.07 26.46
N THR A 587 -26.78 -3.99 26.19
CA THR A 587 -27.63 -5.17 25.95
C THR A 587 -27.14 -5.98 24.76
N ALA A 588 -26.81 -5.32 23.65
CA ALA A 588 -26.28 -5.96 22.46
C ALA A 588 -24.94 -6.68 22.71
N LEU A 589 -23.99 -6.01 23.37
CA LEU A 589 -22.69 -6.59 23.70
C LEU A 589 -22.80 -7.77 24.68
N LEU A 590 -23.68 -7.67 25.68
CA LEU A 590 -23.97 -8.79 26.59
C LEU A 590 -24.59 -9.97 25.82
N ALA A 591 -25.53 -9.69 24.91
CA ALA A 591 -26.16 -10.70 24.08
C ALA A 591 -25.15 -11.35 23.10
N ALA A 592 -24.08 -10.66 22.71
CA ALA A 592 -23.01 -11.23 21.88
C ALA A 592 -22.02 -12.11 22.65
N ARG A 593 -21.98 -12.04 23.99
CA ARG A 593 -21.02 -12.79 24.80
C ARG A 593 -21.52 -14.20 25.10
N PHE A 594 -20.70 -15.20 24.78
CA PHE A 594 -20.93 -16.58 25.17
C PHE A 594 -20.51 -16.84 26.63
N GLU A 595 -20.96 -17.96 27.20
CA GLU A 595 -20.61 -18.37 28.58
C GLU A 595 -19.11 -18.57 28.79
N ASP A 596 -18.38 -18.99 27.74
CA ASP A 596 -16.92 -19.15 27.77
C ASP A 596 -16.15 -17.81 27.72
N GLY A 597 -16.85 -16.68 27.62
CA GLY A 597 -16.28 -15.34 27.49
C GLY A 597 -15.89 -14.94 26.07
N SER A 598 -16.00 -15.83 25.08
CA SER A 598 -15.86 -15.45 23.68
C SER A 598 -17.06 -14.59 23.24
N PHE A 599 -16.88 -13.80 22.18
CA PHE A 599 -17.97 -13.02 21.59
C PHE A 599 -18.40 -13.64 20.28
N SER A 600 -19.65 -13.49 19.86
CA SER A 600 -20.09 -13.80 18.49
C SER A 600 -19.43 -12.87 17.47
N TYR A 601 -19.33 -13.33 16.22
CA TYR A 601 -18.84 -12.50 15.13
C TYR A 601 -19.94 -11.58 14.58
N GLY A 602 -21.20 -12.02 14.57
CA GLY A 602 -22.35 -11.23 14.14
C GLY A 602 -23.58 -11.52 15.00
N GLY A 603 -24.29 -10.47 15.39
CA GLY A 603 -25.50 -10.50 16.21
C GLY A 603 -25.30 -11.10 17.60
N ALA A 604 -26.40 -11.53 18.21
CA ALA A 604 -26.38 -12.23 19.49
C ALA A 604 -25.71 -13.61 19.38
N ALA A 605 -25.05 -14.03 20.44
CA ALA A 605 -24.62 -15.40 20.65
C ALA A 605 -25.83 -16.34 20.58
N ARG A 606 -25.72 -17.42 19.80
CA ARG A 606 -26.76 -18.45 19.67
C ARG A 606 -26.20 -19.80 20.12
N GLY A 607 -26.77 -20.36 21.18
CA GLY A 607 -26.30 -21.61 21.78
C GLY A 607 -24.94 -21.46 22.46
N ALA A 608 -24.30 -22.60 22.75
CA ALA A 608 -22.93 -22.61 23.28
C ALA A 608 -21.92 -22.16 22.21
N SER A 609 -20.81 -21.58 22.68
CA SER A 609 -19.64 -21.33 21.85
C SER A 609 -19.20 -22.64 21.17
N ARG A 610 -18.94 -22.58 19.86
CA ARG A 610 -18.55 -23.76 19.07
C ARG A 610 -17.03 -23.90 19.07
N GLY A 611 -16.51 -25.06 19.48
CA GLY A 611 -15.11 -25.47 19.27
C GLY A 611 -14.08 -24.35 19.57
N ASP A 612 -13.39 -23.90 18.53
CA ASP A 612 -12.36 -22.83 18.53
C ASP A 612 -12.89 -21.40 18.85
N GLY A 613 -13.98 -21.26 19.63
CA GLY A 613 -14.66 -19.98 19.87
C GLY A 613 -13.77 -18.88 20.45
N LEU A 614 -13.03 -19.17 21.52
CA LEU A 614 -12.02 -18.25 22.11
C LEU A 614 -10.96 -17.84 21.09
N LYS A 615 -10.43 -18.84 20.37
CA LYS A 615 -9.39 -18.65 19.35
C LYS A 615 -9.86 -17.74 18.22
N ASN A 616 -11.14 -17.79 17.85
CA ASN A 616 -11.75 -16.96 16.80
C ASN A 616 -12.22 -15.59 17.30
N ALA A 617 -12.41 -15.43 18.62
CA ALA A 617 -12.85 -14.19 19.24
C ALA A 617 -11.71 -13.35 19.84
N SER A 618 -10.49 -13.87 19.88
CA SER A 618 -9.34 -13.23 20.54
C SER A 618 -9.12 -11.77 20.14
N THR A 619 -9.27 -11.42 18.86
CA THR A 619 -9.11 -10.05 18.35
C THR A 619 -10.20 -9.07 18.78
N ARG A 620 -11.39 -9.57 19.16
CA ARG A 620 -12.55 -8.75 19.57
C ARG A 620 -12.80 -8.76 21.08
N MET A 621 -12.20 -9.68 21.81
CA MET A 621 -12.43 -9.84 23.25
C MET A 621 -11.98 -8.62 24.08
N PRO A 622 -10.73 -8.12 23.98
CA PRO A 622 -10.30 -6.97 24.80
C PRO A 622 -11.15 -5.72 24.58
N MET A 623 -11.51 -5.43 23.33
CA MET A 623 -12.31 -4.24 23.01
C MET A 623 -13.77 -4.38 23.45
N ALA A 624 -14.38 -5.56 23.29
CA ALA A 624 -15.77 -5.79 23.67
C ALA A 624 -15.93 -5.82 25.20
N GLU A 625 -15.01 -6.46 25.91
CA GLU A 625 -15.00 -6.43 27.38
C GLU A 625 -14.67 -5.03 27.92
N GLY A 626 -13.75 -4.30 27.29
CA GLY A 626 -13.46 -2.90 27.66
C GLY A 626 -14.66 -1.97 27.48
N ALA A 627 -15.43 -2.16 26.40
CA ALA A 627 -16.69 -1.46 26.19
C ALA A 627 -17.73 -1.82 27.26
N LEU A 628 -17.91 -3.12 27.58
CA LEU A 628 -18.81 -3.54 28.65
C LEU A 628 -18.38 -3.01 30.02
N LEU A 629 -17.10 -3.00 30.34
CA LEU A 629 -16.57 -2.43 31.60
C LEU A 629 -16.89 -0.94 31.70
N SER A 630 -16.67 -0.19 30.61
CA SER A 630 -17.02 1.24 30.52
C SER A 630 -18.52 1.53 30.69
N LEU A 631 -19.37 0.52 30.45
CA LEU A 631 -20.83 0.55 30.62
C LEU A 631 -21.29 -0.10 31.94
N GLY A 632 -20.36 -0.43 32.85
CA GLY A 632 -20.66 -1.07 34.14
C GLY A 632 -21.28 -2.46 33.97
N ALA A 633 -20.78 -3.25 33.03
CA ALA A 633 -21.31 -4.57 32.63
C ALA A 633 -20.22 -5.66 32.54
N SER A 634 -19.02 -5.37 33.02
CA SER A 634 -17.88 -6.29 33.12
C SER A 634 -17.06 -5.99 34.38
N ASP A 635 -15.95 -6.70 34.55
CA ASP A 635 -15.07 -6.64 35.73
C ASP A 635 -13.61 -6.95 35.36
N ASP A 636 -12.70 -6.74 36.32
CA ASP A 636 -11.26 -6.97 36.15
C ASP A 636 -10.93 -8.41 35.76
N LYS A 637 -11.68 -9.40 36.26
CA LYS A 637 -11.43 -10.82 35.98
C LYS A 637 -11.68 -11.12 34.50
N ARG A 638 -12.78 -10.60 33.95
CA ARG A 638 -13.11 -10.73 32.52
C ARG A 638 -12.13 -9.98 31.63
N MET A 639 -11.71 -8.79 32.04
CA MET A 639 -10.67 -8.05 31.32
C MET A 639 -9.35 -8.83 31.25
N ARG A 640 -8.85 -9.37 32.37
CA ARG A 640 -7.65 -10.21 32.37
C ARG A 640 -7.80 -11.42 31.46
N PHE A 641 -8.93 -12.11 31.56
CA PHE A 641 -9.20 -13.27 30.69
C PHE A 641 -9.21 -12.91 29.19
N ALA A 642 -9.75 -11.74 28.83
CA ALA A 642 -9.74 -11.25 27.46
C ALA A 642 -8.31 -10.96 26.96
N PHE A 643 -7.47 -10.34 27.79
CA PHE A 643 -6.06 -10.07 27.48
C PHE A 643 -5.23 -11.35 27.40
N ASP A 644 -5.37 -12.26 28.36
CA ASP A 644 -4.70 -13.56 28.35
C ASP A 644 -5.06 -14.35 27.09
N THR A 645 -6.32 -14.31 26.67
CA THR A 645 -6.79 -14.96 25.44
C THR A 645 -6.22 -14.29 24.19
N PHE A 646 -6.14 -12.95 24.16
CA PHE A 646 -5.51 -12.22 23.07
C PHE A 646 -4.04 -12.64 22.89
N TRP A 647 -3.25 -12.64 23.98
CA TRP A 647 -1.84 -13.02 23.93
C TRP A 647 -1.64 -14.51 23.63
N LYS A 648 -2.48 -15.39 24.17
CA LYS A 648 -2.46 -16.83 23.88
C LYS A 648 -2.57 -17.15 22.38
N PHE A 649 -3.30 -16.33 21.63
CA PHE A 649 -3.56 -16.55 20.20
C PHE A 649 -2.89 -15.51 19.29
N TYR A 650 -1.93 -14.75 19.82
CA TYR A 650 -1.30 -13.65 19.09
C TYR A 650 -0.61 -14.11 17.79
N ASP A 651 0.16 -15.19 17.83
CA ASP A 651 0.87 -15.71 16.64
C ASP A 651 -0.08 -16.04 15.48
N ARG A 652 -1.30 -16.51 15.80
CA ARG A 652 -2.35 -16.75 14.79
C ARG A 652 -2.83 -15.43 14.19
N ILE A 653 -3.03 -14.41 15.03
CA ILE A 653 -3.47 -13.07 14.62
C ILE A 653 -2.42 -12.46 13.68
N GLU A 654 -1.15 -12.58 14.04
CA GLU A 654 -0.04 -12.13 13.18
C GLU A 654 0.02 -12.90 11.85
N ALA A 655 -0.14 -14.23 11.88
CA ALA A 655 -0.04 -15.07 10.70
C ALA A 655 -1.03 -14.70 9.58
N VAL A 656 -2.17 -14.07 9.91
CA VAL A 656 -3.16 -13.64 8.91
C VAL A 656 -3.01 -12.17 8.48
N ARG A 657 -2.27 -11.33 9.21
CA ARG A 657 -2.11 -9.87 8.98
C ARG A 657 -1.89 -9.49 7.51
N ARG A 658 -1.15 -10.31 6.78
CA ARG A 658 -0.70 -10.00 5.42
C ARG A 658 -1.71 -10.35 4.33
N THR A 659 -2.87 -10.87 4.70
CA THR A 659 -3.92 -11.37 3.78
C THR A 659 -5.06 -10.38 3.59
N ASP A 660 -5.79 -10.51 2.48
CA ASP A 660 -6.92 -9.60 2.16
C ASP A 660 -8.25 -10.08 2.72
N PHE A 661 -8.32 -11.29 3.27
CA PHE A 661 -9.59 -11.94 3.58
C PHE A 661 -9.53 -12.69 4.92
N HIS A 662 -10.63 -13.34 5.30
CA HIS A 662 -10.66 -14.38 6.33
C HIS A 662 -9.93 -15.63 5.83
N SER A 663 -8.64 -15.51 5.58
CA SER A 663 -7.87 -16.49 4.83
C SER A 663 -7.55 -17.74 5.65
N ASP A 664 -7.60 -17.65 6.98
CA ASP A 664 -7.64 -18.83 7.85
C ASP A 664 -9.06 -19.43 8.01
N GLY A 665 -10.07 -18.79 7.42
CA GLY A 665 -11.48 -19.12 7.49
C GLY A 665 -12.26 -18.42 8.61
N GLN A 666 -11.61 -17.62 9.47
CA GLN A 666 -12.21 -17.08 10.70
C GLN A 666 -11.73 -15.66 11.08
N ILE A 667 -10.44 -15.35 10.94
CA ILE A 667 -9.83 -14.04 11.24
C ILE A 667 -9.40 -13.40 9.92
N ALA A 668 -9.84 -12.15 9.70
CA ALA A 668 -9.43 -11.36 8.55
C ALA A 668 -8.07 -10.71 8.78
N GLY A 669 -7.20 -10.73 7.77
CA GLY A 669 -5.90 -10.08 7.83
C GLY A 669 -5.97 -8.59 8.13
N PHE A 670 -6.86 -7.87 7.43
CA PHE A 670 -7.10 -6.44 7.60
C PHE A 670 -7.61 -5.98 8.98
N MET A 671 -7.86 -6.91 9.91
CA MET A 671 -8.26 -6.60 11.29
C MET A 671 -7.09 -6.59 12.27
N PHE A 672 -5.85 -6.82 11.82
CA PHE A 672 -4.70 -6.90 12.70
C PHE A 672 -4.44 -5.57 13.43
N PHE A 673 -4.23 -4.47 12.69
CA PHE A 673 -3.96 -3.17 13.32
C PHE A 673 -5.20 -2.62 14.02
N HIS A 674 -6.41 -2.98 13.56
CA HIS A 674 -7.65 -2.73 14.30
C HIS A 674 -7.59 -3.36 15.70
N ALA A 675 -7.28 -4.64 15.78
CA ALA A 675 -7.20 -5.38 17.04
C ALA A 675 -6.11 -4.81 17.95
N LEU A 676 -4.92 -4.52 17.43
CA LEU A 676 -3.83 -3.93 18.20
C LEU A 676 -4.20 -2.55 18.77
N TYR A 677 -4.76 -1.66 17.93
CA TYR A 677 -5.17 -0.32 18.38
C TYR A 677 -6.23 -0.39 19.48
N HIS A 678 -7.32 -1.12 19.25
CA HIS A 678 -8.41 -1.21 20.23
C HIS A 678 -8.02 -1.95 21.51
N THR A 679 -7.12 -2.94 21.40
CA THR A 679 -6.51 -3.56 22.59
C THR A 679 -5.64 -2.57 23.35
N SER A 680 -4.86 -1.74 22.64
CA SER A 680 -4.02 -0.71 23.28
C SER A 680 -4.84 0.35 24.03
N GLU A 681 -6.01 0.75 23.51
CA GLU A 681 -6.95 1.64 24.22
C GLU A 681 -7.51 0.98 25.48
N ALA A 682 -7.84 -0.32 25.40
CA ALA A 682 -8.42 -1.09 26.49
C ALA A 682 -7.44 -1.35 27.65
N ILE A 683 -6.12 -1.22 27.45
CA ILE A 683 -5.12 -1.38 28.53
C ILE A 683 -5.38 -0.38 29.67
N SER A 684 -5.81 0.84 29.35
CA SER A 684 -6.11 1.87 30.36
C SER A 684 -7.20 1.45 31.37
N LEU A 685 -8.02 0.45 31.01
CA LEU A 685 -9.09 -0.09 31.84
C LEU A 685 -8.64 -1.25 32.73
N LEU A 686 -7.44 -1.81 32.53
CA LEU A 686 -6.88 -2.84 33.40
C LEU A 686 -6.45 -2.24 34.75
N PRO A 687 -6.29 -3.07 35.80
CA PRO A 687 -5.65 -2.64 37.04
C PRO A 687 -4.26 -2.04 36.78
N ALA A 688 -3.93 -0.94 37.47
CA ALA A 688 -2.73 -0.14 37.20
C ALA A 688 -1.43 -0.97 37.13
N GLY A 689 -1.25 -1.93 38.04
CA GLY A 689 -0.06 -2.79 38.09
C GLY A 689 0.13 -3.78 36.92
N GLN A 690 -0.85 -3.92 36.02
CA GLN A 690 -0.76 -4.80 34.83
C GLN A 690 -0.56 -4.04 33.52
N ARG A 691 -0.71 -2.71 33.52
CA ARG A 691 -0.73 -1.92 32.28
C ARG A 691 0.62 -1.88 31.59
N GLY A 692 1.70 -1.71 32.36
CA GLY A 692 3.07 -1.58 31.85
C GLY A 692 3.50 -2.75 30.98
N GLU A 693 3.31 -3.99 31.47
CA GLU A 693 3.67 -5.21 30.73
C GLU A 693 2.95 -5.30 29.38
N HIS A 694 1.65 -4.97 29.32
CA HIS A 694 0.91 -5.01 28.06
C HIS A 694 1.33 -3.90 27.09
N HIS A 695 1.64 -2.70 27.59
CA HIS A 695 2.16 -1.61 26.76
C HIS A 695 3.54 -1.94 26.20
N GLU A 696 4.44 -2.51 27.02
CA GLU A 696 5.75 -2.95 26.58
C GLU A 696 5.66 -4.05 25.52
N ARG A 697 4.83 -5.08 25.73
CA ARG A 697 4.61 -6.14 24.73
C ARG A 697 4.05 -5.60 23.41
N LEU A 698 3.05 -4.71 23.45
CA LEU A 698 2.50 -4.12 22.22
C LEU A 698 3.51 -3.25 21.50
N LEU A 699 4.25 -2.41 22.24
CA LEU A 699 5.33 -1.60 21.69
C LEU A 699 6.40 -2.50 21.08
N ASP A 700 6.69 -3.64 21.73
CA ASP A 700 7.69 -4.57 21.25
C ASP A 700 7.34 -5.09 19.85
N HIS A 701 6.14 -5.66 19.73
CA HIS A 701 5.62 -6.17 18.47
C HIS A 701 5.47 -5.09 17.40
N VAL A 702 4.86 -3.94 17.72
CA VAL A 702 4.61 -2.88 16.72
C VAL A 702 5.91 -2.42 16.07
N LEU A 703 6.98 -2.25 16.82
CA LEU A 703 8.28 -1.83 16.25
C LEU A 703 8.96 -2.91 15.40
N GLY A 704 8.47 -4.16 15.42
CA GLY A 704 8.90 -5.25 14.55
C GLY A 704 8.13 -5.35 13.23
N TYR A 705 7.07 -4.56 13.04
CA TYR A 705 6.22 -4.59 11.84
C TYR A 705 6.47 -3.56 10.73
N PRO A 706 7.41 -2.60 10.81
CA PRO A 706 7.67 -1.72 9.68
C PRO A 706 7.97 -2.49 8.39
N GLU A 707 7.46 -1.98 7.28
CA GLU A 707 7.88 -2.36 5.94
C GLU A 707 9.27 -1.79 5.64
N MET A 708 9.86 -2.17 4.51
CA MET A 708 11.19 -1.76 4.08
C MET A 708 11.38 -0.24 3.88
N ASP A 709 10.30 0.55 3.86
CA ASP A 709 10.36 2.01 3.89
C ASP A 709 10.25 2.63 5.31
N GLY A 710 10.09 1.80 6.33
CA GLY A 710 9.92 2.20 7.72
C GLY A 710 8.50 2.59 8.11
N THR A 711 7.51 2.36 7.24
CA THR A 711 6.08 2.64 7.50
C THR A 711 5.29 1.34 7.72
N PHE A 712 3.98 1.42 7.97
CA PHE A 712 3.18 0.25 8.34
C PHE A 712 2.05 -0.01 7.34
N MET A 713 1.74 -1.29 7.18
CA MET A 713 0.60 -1.75 6.39
C MET A 713 0.03 -3.05 6.94
N ASP A 714 -1.30 -3.11 6.95
CA ASP A 714 -2.04 -4.32 7.29
C ASP A 714 -2.21 -5.20 6.02
N SER A 715 -3.27 -4.95 5.27
CA SER A 715 -3.47 -5.38 3.88
C SER A 715 -3.36 -4.17 2.95
N HIS A 716 -3.00 -4.44 1.69
CA HIS A 716 -3.02 -3.46 0.63
C HIS A 716 -4.43 -2.91 0.34
N GLU A 717 -5.49 -3.61 0.76
CA GLU A 717 -6.87 -3.14 0.59
C GLU A 717 -7.20 -1.94 1.49
N VAL A 718 -6.81 -1.97 2.76
CA VAL A 718 -7.13 -0.87 3.69
C VAL A 718 -6.16 0.31 3.53
N GLY A 719 -5.03 0.08 2.87
CA GLY A 719 -4.04 1.11 2.57
C GLY A 719 -3.03 1.32 3.69
N ARG A 720 -2.00 2.10 3.38
CA ARG A 720 -0.86 2.37 4.26
C ARG A 720 -1.14 3.48 5.24
N SER A 721 -1.94 4.47 4.87
CA SER A 721 -2.34 5.53 5.80
C SER A 721 -3.05 4.95 7.01
N TYR A 722 -3.90 3.94 6.81
CA TYR A 722 -4.55 3.19 7.88
C TYR A 722 -3.55 2.49 8.80
N GLY A 723 -2.70 1.62 8.24
CA GLY A 723 -1.74 0.84 9.02
C GLY A 723 -0.77 1.74 9.80
N THR A 724 -0.28 2.79 9.14
CA THR A 724 0.65 3.76 9.73
C THR A 724 0.00 4.59 10.83
N ALA A 725 -1.22 5.09 10.63
CA ALA A 725 -1.94 5.83 11.66
C ALA A 725 -2.24 4.95 12.89
N MET A 726 -2.70 3.71 12.68
CA MET A 726 -2.97 2.78 13.78
C MET A 726 -1.70 2.42 14.56
N ALA A 727 -0.59 2.12 13.88
CA ALA A 727 0.69 1.85 14.54
C ALA A 727 1.17 3.05 15.38
N LEU A 728 1.09 4.27 14.83
CA LEU A 728 1.42 5.50 15.57
C LEU A 728 0.52 5.70 16.79
N LEU A 729 -0.76 5.34 16.72
CA LEU A 729 -1.68 5.44 17.86
C LEU A 729 -1.35 4.40 18.95
N VAL A 730 -1.00 3.16 18.57
CA VAL A 730 -0.53 2.14 19.53
C VAL A 730 0.75 2.61 20.22
N ILE A 731 1.71 3.16 19.47
CA ILE A 731 2.94 3.74 20.02
C ILE A 731 2.61 4.88 20.98
N ALA A 732 1.71 5.80 20.61
CA ALA A 732 1.29 6.90 21.47
C ALA A 732 0.65 6.40 22.78
N ASN A 733 -0.18 5.35 22.71
CA ASN A 733 -0.78 4.72 23.90
C ASN A 733 0.25 4.13 24.85
N ALA A 734 1.25 3.42 24.32
CA ALA A 734 2.32 2.87 25.14
C ALA A 734 3.19 3.95 25.79
N LEU A 735 3.52 5.02 25.04
CA LEU A 735 4.41 6.07 25.54
C LEU A 735 3.73 7.06 26.50
N ASP A 736 2.46 7.38 26.30
CA ASP A 736 1.72 8.28 27.21
C ASP A 736 1.44 7.59 28.57
N ALA A 737 1.43 6.26 28.63
CA ALA A 737 1.25 5.52 29.88
C ALA A 737 2.53 5.41 30.73
N ALA A 738 3.70 5.66 30.13
CA ALA A 738 4.99 5.68 30.82
C ALA A 738 5.29 7.04 31.49
N GLN A 739 4.46 8.05 31.22
CA GLN A 739 4.51 9.40 31.79
C GLN A 739 3.48 9.52 32.91
#